data_AF-A0A0U1LYA4-F1
#
_entry.id   AF-A0A0U1LYA4-F1
#
_cell.length_a   1.000
_cell.length_b   1.000
_cell.length_c   1.000
_cell.angle_alpha   90.00
_cell.angle_beta   90.00
_cell.angle_gamma   90.00
#
_symmetry.space_group_name_H-M   'P 1'
#
loop_
_entity.id
_entity.type
_entity.pdbx_description
1 polymer ?
#
loop_
_entity_poly.entity_id
_entity_poly.type
_entity_poly.pdbx_seq_one_letter_code
_entity_poly.pdbx_strand_id
1 'polypeptide(L)'
;MSAVAVHTEIDGQITEQSNAIPEKYLQNLDPEWKEMWTNHGQAVVGAHLISVEEFRRHPAKYSFTYPTWSGPDVHHVKDHQVPVLEPKGNITCRVYTPAGPGPFPVHLNFHGGGWVIGGLNSETAWCRSICNESSIVVIDVDYRLAPEFPFPVAIYDCWAAVKWAIAESQTLNIDPTSVSIGGLSSGGLITAVLAHFARDHSPRIDLKLQLMVVPATDMRYVPASVENNNETRPLTPDTCPYSSAIFCSDLPWSPLSRESWFLKYYIGTDPEIRASILADWRMTPVLSPCLKDLAPAHIVTAEFDVERDEGEYYADLLKAAGNQVTVKSAGIVGLDVALELSKRGYGKYITVVAEHLPGDDATIDYTSPWAGANFSGISGGDANALRWDRTGYSLMMRLIDTQAEEAKYLAKTESTEYWDEMPASDKIRSMTEYLRDLTIIPKEDLPSGVAFGIKFSTVTINAPAHCQHLKTLLSQPKYGSIPFLRRRVSQLQDAFISPKTKLVFNCIGNSAITLSGVSDNKCYPTRGQILLVKAPSVKKNIMRHGAKYETYIIPRPLSDGTVILGGFMQRGNWSPDVNPEESESIVKRTGELLPSLMLDGKMEIIRAAVGLRPSREGGARVEQERISPDRLVVHNYGAGGTGFQAGMGLAVDAVDLAAEHLKGFTQMALL
;
A
#
# COMPACT_ATOMS: atom_id res chain seq x y z
N MET A 1 -32.09 4.61 27.12
CA MET A 1 -33.50 4.25 26.88
C MET A 1 -33.49 2.90 26.19
N SER A 2 -34.33 1.97 26.64
CA SER A 2 -34.40 0.58 26.19
C SER A 2 -34.51 0.46 24.66
N ALA A 3 -33.62 -0.33 24.04
CA ALA A 3 -33.71 -0.69 22.64
C ALA A 3 -35.03 -1.40 22.36
N VAL A 4 -35.83 -0.86 21.45
CA VAL A 4 -37.07 -1.48 20.97
C VAL A 4 -36.65 -2.56 19.97
N ALA A 5 -36.82 -3.83 20.34
CA ALA A 5 -36.69 -4.94 19.41
C ALA A 5 -37.80 -4.81 18.35
N VAL A 6 -37.41 -4.71 17.08
CA VAL A 6 -38.35 -4.76 15.96
C VAL A 6 -38.63 -6.23 15.69
N HIS A 7 -39.78 -6.72 16.16
CA HIS A 7 -40.26 -8.07 15.87
C HIS A 7 -40.86 -8.10 14.46
N THR A 8 -40.31 -8.94 13.58
CA THR A 8 -40.95 -9.30 12.31
C THR A 8 -41.36 -10.77 12.36
N GLU A 9 -42.65 -11.03 12.28
CA GLU A 9 -43.19 -12.37 12.02
C GLU A 9 -42.88 -12.74 10.57
N ILE A 10 -42.05 -13.76 10.38
CA ILE A 10 -41.92 -14.50 9.12
C ILE A 10 -42.36 -15.93 9.46
N ASP A 11 -43.43 -16.40 8.83
CA ASP A 11 -43.95 -17.78 8.93
C ASP A 11 -44.12 -18.36 10.36
N GLY A 12 -44.62 -17.56 11.31
CA GLY A 12 -45.01 -18.04 12.64
C GLY A 12 -43.86 -18.49 13.54
N GLN A 13 -42.60 -18.21 13.16
CA GLN A 13 -41.44 -18.37 14.04
C GLN A 13 -40.80 -17.00 14.30
N ILE A 14 -40.84 -16.57 15.56
CA ILE A 14 -40.12 -15.39 16.03
C ILE A 14 -38.63 -15.77 16.11
N THR A 15 -37.81 -15.35 15.15
CA THR A 15 -36.36 -15.43 15.27
C THR A 15 -35.80 -14.09 15.71
N GLU A 16 -35.32 -14.01 16.96
CA GLU A 16 -34.45 -12.92 17.42
C GLU A 16 -33.09 -13.07 16.74
N GLN A 17 -32.92 -12.50 15.54
CA GLN A 17 -31.61 -12.35 14.93
C GLN A 17 -31.25 -10.87 14.87
N SER A 18 -30.50 -10.43 15.88
CA SER A 18 -29.88 -9.11 15.81
C SER A 18 -28.78 -9.14 14.74
N ASN A 19 -28.77 -8.19 13.81
CA ASN A 19 -27.62 -7.92 12.94
C ASN A 19 -26.49 -7.22 13.72
N ALA A 20 -26.24 -7.69 14.94
CA ALA A 20 -25.15 -7.22 15.78
C ALA A 20 -23.82 -7.62 15.14
N ILE A 21 -22.81 -6.80 15.36
CA ILE A 21 -21.45 -7.06 14.87
C ILE A 21 -20.90 -8.26 15.63
N PRO A 22 -20.47 -9.36 14.96
CA PRO A 22 -19.80 -10.46 15.64
C PRO A 22 -18.56 -10.01 16.42
N GLU A 23 -18.34 -10.61 17.60
CA GLU A 23 -17.28 -10.20 18.54
C GLU A 23 -15.89 -10.18 17.90
N LYS A 24 -15.64 -11.11 16.97
CA LYS A 24 -14.38 -11.23 16.22
C LYS A 24 -14.00 -10.00 15.38
N TYR A 25 -14.95 -9.11 15.09
CA TYR A 25 -14.71 -7.88 14.33
C TYR A 25 -14.55 -6.63 15.23
N LEU A 26 -15.07 -6.66 16.46
CA LEU A 26 -15.23 -5.47 17.31
C LEU A 26 -13.91 -4.74 17.60
N GLN A 27 -12.82 -5.49 17.77
CA GLN A 27 -11.51 -4.94 18.11
C GLN A 27 -10.90 -4.10 16.98
N ASN A 28 -11.22 -4.44 15.73
CA ASN A 28 -10.54 -3.91 14.55
C ASN A 28 -11.42 -2.94 13.73
N LEU A 29 -12.73 -2.87 14.01
CA LEU A 29 -13.62 -1.92 13.35
C LEU A 29 -13.43 -0.50 13.86
N ASP A 30 -13.58 0.46 12.95
CA ASP A 30 -13.58 1.89 13.25
C ASP A 30 -14.66 2.24 14.30
N PRO A 31 -14.33 3.02 15.35
CA PRO A 31 -15.29 3.40 16.38
C PRO A 31 -16.53 4.14 15.86
N GLU A 32 -16.39 5.03 14.88
CA GLU A 32 -17.50 5.77 14.28
C GLU A 32 -18.39 4.83 13.45
N TRP A 33 -17.78 3.89 12.72
CA TRP A 33 -18.55 2.87 12.00
C TRP A 33 -19.33 1.96 12.96
N LYS A 34 -18.71 1.53 14.07
CA LYS A 34 -19.38 0.73 15.10
C LYS A 34 -20.59 1.46 15.66
N GLU A 35 -20.42 2.72 16.05
CA GLU A 35 -21.51 3.55 16.56
C GLU A 35 -22.63 3.73 15.52
N MET A 36 -22.27 4.06 14.27
CA MET A 36 -23.21 4.21 13.17
C MET A 36 -24.00 2.91 12.93
N TRP A 37 -23.34 1.76 12.89
CA TRP A 37 -23.99 0.47 12.71
C TRP A 37 -24.90 0.12 13.89
N THR A 38 -24.42 0.27 15.13
CA THR A 38 -25.24 0.01 16.33
C THR A 38 -26.49 0.89 16.36
N ASN A 39 -26.37 2.16 16.00
CA ASN A 39 -27.47 3.11 16.07
C ASN A 39 -28.47 2.99 14.91
N HIS A 40 -28.00 2.59 13.72
CA HIS A 40 -28.80 2.70 12.49
C HIS A 40 -28.86 1.41 11.66
N GLY A 41 -27.88 0.52 11.75
CA GLY A 41 -27.78 -0.70 10.92
C GLY A 41 -28.23 -1.98 11.60
N GLN A 42 -27.97 -2.12 12.90
CA GLN A 42 -28.21 -3.35 13.65
C GLN A 42 -29.69 -3.80 13.65
N ALA A 43 -30.63 -2.86 13.54
CA ALA A 43 -32.07 -3.13 13.51
C ALA A 43 -32.63 -3.34 12.08
N VAL A 44 -31.82 -3.11 11.04
CA VAL A 44 -32.25 -3.26 9.64
C VAL A 44 -32.31 -4.73 9.30
N VAL A 45 -33.46 -5.24 8.85
CA VAL A 45 -33.58 -6.62 8.36
C VAL A 45 -32.81 -6.75 7.05
N GLY A 46 -31.93 -7.74 6.96
CA GLY A 46 -31.10 -7.94 5.76
C GLY A 46 -31.92 -8.33 4.54
N ALA A 47 -31.57 -7.77 3.37
CA ALA A 47 -32.29 -8.02 2.11
C ALA A 47 -32.41 -9.52 1.75
N HIS A 48 -31.39 -10.32 2.09
CA HIS A 48 -31.35 -11.75 1.82
C HIS A 48 -32.32 -12.60 2.66
N LEU A 49 -32.96 -12.00 3.68
CA LEU A 49 -33.95 -12.66 4.55
C LEU A 49 -35.39 -12.45 4.08
N ILE A 50 -35.59 -11.68 3.01
CA ILE A 50 -36.91 -11.38 2.44
C ILE A 50 -36.92 -11.70 0.93
N SER A 51 -38.10 -11.65 0.33
CA SER A 51 -38.22 -11.77 -1.12
C SER A 51 -37.77 -10.47 -1.82
N VAL A 52 -37.30 -10.58 -3.06
CA VAL A 52 -36.92 -9.42 -3.88
C VAL A 52 -38.09 -8.47 -4.10
N GLU A 53 -39.32 -8.97 -4.20
CA GLU A 53 -40.53 -8.16 -4.35
C GLU A 53 -40.79 -7.31 -3.10
N GLU A 54 -40.60 -7.88 -1.91
CA GLU A 54 -40.77 -7.15 -0.66
C GLU A 54 -39.69 -6.08 -0.48
N PHE A 55 -38.44 -6.40 -0.83
CA PHE A 55 -37.37 -5.41 -0.84
C PHE A 55 -37.70 -4.22 -1.75
N ARG A 56 -38.14 -4.49 -2.99
CA ARG A 56 -38.45 -3.46 -4.00
C ARG A 56 -39.64 -2.57 -3.61
N ARG A 57 -40.60 -3.06 -2.81
CA ARG A 57 -41.69 -2.23 -2.28
C ARG A 57 -41.19 -1.22 -1.24
N HIS A 58 -40.21 -1.61 -0.42
CA HIS A 58 -39.75 -0.80 0.71
C HIS A 58 -38.21 -0.80 0.85
N PRO A 59 -37.45 -0.34 -0.17
CA PRO A 59 -36.00 -0.51 -0.20
C PRO A 59 -35.28 0.19 0.97
N ALA A 60 -35.77 1.36 1.39
CA ALA A 60 -35.23 2.11 2.53
C ALA A 60 -35.40 1.38 3.88
N LYS A 61 -36.34 0.44 4.00
CA LYS A 61 -36.54 -0.36 5.22
C LYS A 61 -35.53 -1.49 5.37
N TYR A 62 -35.00 -1.97 4.24
CA TYR A 62 -34.19 -3.19 4.16
C TYR A 62 -32.75 -2.94 3.69
N SER A 63 -32.37 -1.68 3.51
CA SER A 63 -31.03 -1.27 3.12
C SER A 63 -30.50 -0.18 4.04
N PHE A 64 -29.45 -0.51 4.78
CA PHE A 64 -28.71 0.41 5.64
C PHE A 64 -28.05 1.56 4.85
N THR A 65 -27.68 1.29 3.60
CA THR A 65 -27.00 2.23 2.72
C THR A 65 -27.95 2.97 1.80
N TYR A 66 -29.28 2.82 1.98
CA TYR A 66 -30.24 3.63 1.22
C TYR A 66 -30.02 5.12 1.56
N PRO A 67 -29.79 6.00 0.57
CA PRO A 67 -29.38 7.37 0.87
C PRO A 67 -30.41 8.11 1.72
N THR A 68 -29.97 8.57 2.89
CA THR A 68 -30.72 9.47 3.77
C THR A 68 -30.45 10.95 3.46
N TRP A 69 -29.44 11.20 2.63
CA TRP A 69 -29.08 12.51 2.12
C TRP A 69 -29.01 12.46 0.60
N SER A 70 -29.57 13.47 -0.06
CA SER A 70 -29.65 13.53 -1.51
C SER A 70 -28.35 13.97 -2.21
N GLY A 71 -27.30 14.33 -1.46
CA GLY A 71 -26.10 14.95 -2.00
C GLY A 71 -26.24 16.46 -2.20
N PRO A 72 -25.15 17.14 -2.65
CA PRO A 72 -25.18 18.55 -2.99
C PRO A 72 -26.02 18.79 -4.25
N ASP A 73 -26.58 19.99 -4.41
CA ASP A 73 -27.23 20.39 -5.66
C ASP A 73 -26.20 20.46 -6.80
N VAL A 74 -26.61 20.08 -8.01
CA VAL A 74 -25.81 20.20 -9.25
C VAL A 74 -26.50 21.16 -10.22
N HIS A 75 -25.77 21.69 -11.20
CA HIS A 75 -26.28 22.72 -12.09
C HIS A 75 -27.48 22.24 -12.93
N HIS A 76 -27.39 21.04 -13.51
CA HIS A 76 -28.52 20.40 -14.18
C HIS A 76 -28.62 18.91 -13.86
N VAL A 77 -29.86 18.42 -13.76
CA VAL A 77 -30.18 16.99 -13.68
C VAL A 77 -31.20 16.69 -14.76
N LYS A 78 -30.93 15.67 -15.60
CA LYS A 78 -31.86 15.27 -16.65
C LYS A 78 -31.84 13.78 -16.88
N ASP A 79 -33.04 13.19 -17.00
CA ASP A 79 -33.19 11.77 -17.31
C ASP A 79 -33.35 11.59 -18.83
N HIS A 80 -32.68 10.58 -19.37
CA HIS A 80 -32.69 10.21 -20.77
C HIS A 80 -33.11 8.74 -20.90
N GLN A 81 -33.98 8.45 -21.87
CA GLN A 81 -34.33 7.07 -22.23
C GLN A 81 -33.34 6.56 -23.28
N VAL A 82 -32.63 5.48 -22.96
CA VAL A 82 -31.60 4.89 -23.81
C VAL A 82 -32.08 3.52 -24.31
N PRO A 83 -32.14 3.29 -25.63
CA PRO A 83 -32.57 2.00 -26.16
C PRO A 83 -31.53 0.92 -25.92
N VAL A 84 -31.99 -0.25 -25.51
CA VAL A 84 -31.18 -1.47 -25.31
C VAL A 84 -31.71 -2.59 -26.21
N LEU A 85 -30.85 -3.54 -26.59
CA LEU A 85 -31.16 -4.51 -27.65
C LEU A 85 -31.22 -5.97 -27.17
N GLU A 86 -30.62 -6.29 -26.04
CA GLU A 86 -30.40 -7.68 -25.60
C GLU A 86 -30.93 -7.92 -24.18
N PRO A 87 -32.26 -8.17 -24.01
CA PRO A 87 -33.33 -8.08 -25.01
C PRO A 87 -33.79 -6.64 -25.25
N LYS A 88 -34.54 -6.41 -26.33
CA LYS A 88 -35.01 -5.07 -26.73
C LYS A 88 -35.81 -4.39 -25.62
N GLY A 89 -35.49 -3.13 -25.31
CA GLY A 89 -36.15 -2.33 -24.27
C GLY A 89 -35.58 -0.91 -24.20
N ASN A 90 -35.78 -0.25 -23.07
CA ASN A 90 -35.12 1.00 -22.72
C ASN A 90 -34.62 0.95 -21.29
N ILE A 91 -33.53 1.67 -21.01
CA ILE A 91 -33.04 1.99 -19.67
C ILE A 91 -33.08 3.50 -19.46
N THR A 92 -33.12 3.92 -18.20
CA THR A 92 -33.01 5.34 -17.86
C THR A 92 -31.56 5.68 -17.51
N CYS A 93 -31.00 6.71 -18.13
CA CYS A 93 -29.73 7.30 -17.73
C CYS A 93 -29.97 8.69 -17.17
N ARG A 94 -29.59 8.92 -15.90
CA ARG A 94 -29.67 10.23 -15.27
C ARG A 94 -28.35 10.96 -15.41
N VAL A 95 -28.39 12.14 -16.02
CA VAL A 95 -27.22 12.96 -16.30
C VAL A 95 -27.17 14.10 -15.29
N TYR A 96 -26.10 14.14 -14.51
CA TYR A 96 -25.75 15.25 -13.62
C TYR A 96 -24.68 16.11 -14.31
N THR A 97 -24.95 17.40 -14.49
CA THR A 97 -24.06 18.35 -15.17
C THR A 97 -23.58 19.41 -14.20
N PRO A 98 -22.27 19.70 -14.13
CA PRO A 98 -21.73 20.75 -13.28
C PRO A 98 -21.92 22.13 -13.92
N ALA A 99 -21.64 23.19 -13.16
CA ALA A 99 -21.62 24.54 -13.72
C ALA A 99 -20.40 24.74 -14.63
N GLY A 100 -20.56 25.46 -15.74
CA GLY A 100 -19.46 25.82 -16.64
C GLY A 100 -19.81 25.66 -18.12
N PRO A 101 -18.90 26.07 -19.02
CA PRO A 101 -19.17 26.05 -20.46
C PRO A 101 -19.05 24.65 -21.11
N GLY A 102 -18.28 23.72 -20.53
CA GLY A 102 -17.95 22.44 -21.17
C GLY A 102 -17.11 22.59 -22.46
N PRO A 103 -16.98 21.52 -23.28
CA PRO A 103 -17.47 20.17 -23.01
C PRO A 103 -16.74 19.56 -21.81
N PHE A 104 -17.46 18.77 -21.01
CA PHE A 104 -16.92 18.20 -19.78
C PHE A 104 -16.37 16.78 -20.00
N PRO A 105 -15.32 16.35 -19.28
CA PRO A 105 -15.08 14.92 -19.08
C PRO A 105 -16.33 14.24 -18.53
N VAL A 106 -16.48 12.94 -18.80
CA VAL A 106 -17.66 12.17 -18.37
C VAL A 106 -17.26 10.95 -17.54
N HIS A 107 -18.07 10.67 -16.52
CA HIS A 107 -18.05 9.41 -15.78
C HIS A 107 -19.39 8.70 -15.93
N LEU A 108 -19.38 7.43 -16.37
CA LEU A 108 -20.57 6.58 -16.31
C LEU A 108 -20.52 5.73 -15.04
N ASN A 109 -21.52 5.89 -14.18
CA ASN A 109 -21.68 5.16 -12.94
C ASN A 109 -22.63 3.97 -13.11
N PHE A 110 -22.24 2.83 -12.56
CA PHE A 110 -23.04 1.62 -12.50
C PHE A 110 -23.23 1.23 -11.03
N HIS A 111 -24.48 1.23 -10.56
CA HIS A 111 -24.73 1.03 -9.14
C HIS A 111 -24.47 -0.41 -8.66
N GLY A 112 -24.17 -0.55 -7.36
CA GLY A 112 -24.11 -1.84 -6.67
C GLY A 112 -25.47 -2.49 -6.43
N GLY A 113 -25.49 -3.64 -5.74
CA GLY A 113 -26.73 -4.35 -5.39
C GLY A 113 -26.90 -5.72 -6.06
N GLY A 114 -25.79 -6.37 -6.41
CA GLY A 114 -25.77 -7.75 -6.88
C GLY A 114 -26.67 -8.00 -8.08
N TRP A 115 -26.80 -7.01 -8.98
CA TRP A 115 -27.64 -7.06 -10.19
C TRP A 115 -29.15 -7.24 -9.96
N VAL A 116 -29.61 -7.24 -8.70
CA VAL A 116 -30.98 -7.60 -8.29
C VAL A 116 -31.71 -6.42 -7.65
N ILE A 117 -30.97 -5.55 -6.97
CA ILE A 117 -31.48 -4.34 -6.31
C ILE A 117 -30.64 -3.13 -6.72
N GLY A 118 -31.17 -1.93 -6.51
CA GLY A 118 -30.49 -0.66 -6.78
C GLY A 118 -31.28 0.23 -7.75
N GLY A 119 -30.62 1.27 -8.26
CA GLY A 119 -31.15 2.20 -9.26
C GLY A 119 -30.68 3.63 -9.04
N LEU A 120 -31.30 4.58 -9.75
CA LEU A 120 -30.90 6.01 -9.77
C LEU A 120 -30.91 6.74 -8.41
N ASN A 121 -31.51 6.13 -7.40
CA ASN A 121 -31.62 6.67 -6.04
C ASN A 121 -30.60 6.04 -5.08
N SER A 122 -29.87 5.00 -5.49
CA SER A 122 -28.95 4.25 -4.62
C SER A 122 -27.67 5.02 -4.33
N GLU A 123 -27.16 5.76 -5.32
CA GLU A 123 -25.85 6.42 -5.25
C GLU A 123 -25.93 7.92 -5.60
N THR A 124 -27.13 8.50 -5.55
CA THR A 124 -27.39 9.90 -5.94
C THR A 124 -26.45 10.90 -5.25
N ALA A 125 -26.21 10.72 -3.95
CA ALA A 125 -25.33 11.60 -3.19
C ALA A 125 -23.89 11.56 -3.69
N TRP A 126 -23.42 10.36 -4.04
CA TRP A 126 -22.09 10.16 -4.60
C TRP A 126 -21.99 10.77 -6.01
N CYS A 127 -22.94 10.47 -6.88
CA CYS A 127 -22.97 10.99 -8.26
C CYS A 127 -22.94 12.53 -8.29
N ARG A 128 -23.74 13.18 -7.43
CA ARG A 128 -23.78 14.65 -7.32
C ARG A 128 -22.49 15.24 -6.75
N SER A 129 -21.93 14.59 -5.73
CA SER A 129 -20.66 15.04 -5.13
C SER A 129 -19.52 14.96 -6.14
N ILE A 130 -19.38 13.83 -6.84
CA ILE A 130 -18.34 13.66 -7.87
C ILE A 130 -18.52 14.66 -9.02
N CYS A 131 -19.76 14.88 -9.46
CA CYS A 131 -20.07 15.85 -10.51
C CYS A 131 -19.53 17.25 -10.18
N ASN A 132 -19.81 17.75 -8.97
CA ASN A 132 -19.37 19.07 -8.52
C ASN A 132 -17.86 19.12 -8.22
N GLU A 133 -17.37 18.22 -7.37
CA GLU A 133 -15.99 18.25 -6.86
C GLU A 133 -14.96 17.99 -7.97
N SER A 134 -15.31 17.21 -8.98
CA SER A 134 -14.42 16.92 -10.12
C SER A 134 -14.72 17.79 -11.35
N SER A 135 -15.81 18.58 -11.34
CA SER A 135 -16.27 19.36 -12.50
C SER A 135 -16.43 18.50 -13.76
N ILE A 136 -17.08 17.34 -13.62
CA ILE A 136 -17.34 16.38 -14.70
C ILE A 136 -18.84 16.09 -14.81
N VAL A 137 -19.29 15.68 -15.99
CA VAL A 137 -20.63 15.11 -16.15
C VAL A 137 -20.64 13.70 -15.57
N VAL A 138 -21.65 13.36 -14.76
CA VAL A 138 -21.86 12.00 -14.27
C VAL A 138 -23.15 11.46 -14.88
N ILE A 139 -23.07 10.30 -15.53
CA ILE A 139 -24.21 9.58 -16.09
C ILE A 139 -24.44 8.34 -15.24
N ASP A 140 -25.51 8.36 -14.46
CA ASP A 140 -25.92 7.26 -13.60
C ASP A 140 -26.90 6.35 -14.36
N VAL A 141 -26.60 5.06 -14.42
CA VAL A 141 -27.26 4.11 -15.34
C VAL A 141 -28.19 3.16 -14.58
N ASP A 142 -29.49 3.26 -14.87
CA ASP A 142 -30.54 2.39 -14.32
C ASP A 142 -30.66 1.11 -15.17
N TYR A 143 -29.65 0.24 -15.08
CA TYR A 143 -29.65 -1.02 -15.83
C TYR A 143 -30.73 -1.98 -15.33
N ARG A 144 -31.24 -2.85 -16.21
CA ARG A 144 -32.34 -3.75 -15.83
C ARG A 144 -31.87 -4.86 -14.90
N LEU A 145 -32.69 -5.17 -13.90
CA LEU A 145 -32.34 -6.04 -12.78
C LEU A 145 -32.90 -7.47 -12.95
N ALA A 146 -32.20 -8.43 -12.36
CA ALA A 146 -32.71 -9.77 -12.15
C ALA A 146 -33.75 -9.82 -11.03
N PRO A 147 -34.69 -10.81 -11.03
CA PRO A 147 -34.74 -11.99 -11.91
C PRO A 147 -35.31 -11.75 -13.32
N GLU A 148 -35.93 -10.61 -13.59
CA GLU A 148 -36.57 -10.34 -14.89
C GLU A 148 -35.55 -10.28 -16.02
N PHE A 149 -34.35 -9.80 -15.72
CA PHE A 149 -33.25 -9.65 -16.66
C PHE A 149 -31.97 -10.28 -16.06
N PRO A 150 -31.83 -11.62 -16.13
CA PRO A 150 -30.68 -12.34 -15.59
C PRO A 150 -29.40 -12.06 -16.40
N PHE A 151 -28.28 -12.62 -15.95
CA PHE A 151 -27.00 -12.52 -16.66
C PHE A 151 -27.15 -12.91 -18.15
N PRO A 152 -26.53 -12.17 -19.11
CA PRO A 152 -25.63 -11.00 -18.94
C PRO A 152 -26.31 -9.63 -19.18
N VAL A 153 -27.64 -9.51 -19.04
CA VAL A 153 -28.40 -8.34 -19.53
C VAL A 153 -27.89 -7.01 -18.98
N ALA A 154 -27.63 -6.92 -17.66
CA ALA A 154 -27.14 -5.69 -17.03
C ALA A 154 -25.83 -5.17 -17.66
N ILE A 155 -24.92 -6.07 -18.05
CA ILE A 155 -23.65 -5.72 -18.71
C ILE A 155 -23.92 -5.08 -20.07
N TYR A 156 -24.84 -5.65 -20.86
CA TYR A 156 -25.19 -5.13 -22.18
C TYR A 156 -25.96 -3.82 -22.12
N ASP A 157 -26.82 -3.65 -21.13
CA ASP A 157 -27.50 -2.39 -20.86
C ASP A 157 -26.49 -1.27 -20.56
N CYS A 158 -25.53 -1.53 -19.67
CA CYS A 158 -24.47 -0.58 -19.35
C CYS A 158 -23.56 -0.29 -20.56
N TRP A 159 -23.27 -1.29 -21.39
CA TRP A 159 -22.53 -1.07 -22.64
C TRP A 159 -23.30 -0.20 -23.64
N ALA A 160 -24.62 -0.37 -23.73
CA ALA A 160 -25.47 0.49 -24.54
C ALA A 160 -25.44 1.95 -24.04
N ALA A 161 -25.44 2.16 -22.72
CA ALA A 161 -25.28 3.49 -22.12
C ALA A 161 -23.94 4.16 -22.48
N VAL A 162 -22.82 3.41 -22.42
CA VAL A 162 -21.49 3.93 -22.83
C VAL A 162 -21.51 4.38 -24.29
N LYS A 163 -22.02 3.54 -25.20
CA LYS A 163 -22.09 3.88 -26.63
C LYS A 163 -23.02 5.07 -26.89
N TRP A 164 -24.17 5.11 -26.20
CA TRP A 164 -25.11 6.22 -26.28
C TRP A 164 -24.49 7.54 -25.84
N ALA A 165 -23.79 7.56 -24.70
CA ALA A 165 -23.14 8.76 -24.20
C ALA A 165 -22.13 9.32 -25.21
N ILE A 166 -21.30 8.47 -25.81
CA ILE A 166 -20.32 8.87 -26.82
C ILE A 166 -21.02 9.42 -28.08
N ALA A 167 -22.07 8.74 -28.55
CA ALA A 167 -22.84 9.15 -29.72
C ALA A 167 -23.57 10.50 -29.51
N GLU A 168 -24.08 10.74 -28.31
CA GLU A 168 -24.81 11.95 -27.92
C GLU A 168 -23.91 13.02 -27.28
N SER A 169 -22.59 12.91 -27.44
CA SER A 169 -21.61 13.76 -26.74
C SER A 169 -21.86 15.26 -26.90
N GLN A 170 -22.28 15.70 -28.09
CA GLN A 170 -22.67 17.09 -28.35
C GLN A 170 -23.93 17.51 -27.57
N THR A 171 -24.97 16.68 -27.60
CA THR A 171 -26.24 16.92 -26.90
C THR A 171 -26.04 16.95 -25.38
N LEU A 172 -25.13 16.13 -24.87
CA LEU A 172 -24.79 16.00 -23.45
C LEU A 172 -23.71 17.01 -23.00
N ASN A 173 -23.14 17.80 -23.92
CA ASN A 173 -22.01 18.70 -23.68
C ASN A 173 -20.81 18.01 -22.99
N ILE A 174 -20.43 16.83 -23.46
CA ILE A 174 -19.30 16.04 -22.94
C ILE A 174 -18.20 15.87 -23.99
N ASP A 175 -16.97 15.68 -23.51
CA ASP A 175 -15.80 15.34 -24.31
C ASP A 175 -15.72 13.80 -24.47
N PRO A 176 -16.00 13.26 -25.67
CA PRO A 176 -15.98 11.82 -25.90
C PRO A 176 -14.56 11.22 -25.88
N THR A 177 -13.52 12.05 -25.81
CA THR A 177 -12.12 11.60 -25.68
C THR A 177 -11.65 11.50 -24.23
N SER A 178 -12.47 11.94 -23.26
CA SER A 178 -12.17 11.92 -21.84
C SER A 178 -13.27 11.22 -21.04
N VAL A 179 -13.38 9.91 -21.26
CA VAL A 179 -14.41 9.03 -20.67
C VAL A 179 -13.84 8.17 -19.56
N SER A 180 -14.53 8.12 -18.43
CA SER A 180 -14.28 7.15 -17.36
C SER A 180 -15.55 6.34 -17.07
N ILE A 181 -15.36 5.15 -16.52
CA ILE A 181 -16.46 4.26 -16.09
C ILE A 181 -16.19 3.77 -14.68
N GLY A 182 -17.24 3.47 -13.91
CA GLY A 182 -17.05 2.96 -12.56
C GLY A 182 -18.32 2.49 -11.88
N GLY A 183 -18.13 1.84 -10.72
CA GLY A 183 -19.24 1.35 -9.92
C GLY A 183 -18.82 0.60 -8.66
N LEU A 184 -19.81 0.43 -7.78
CA LEU A 184 -19.71 -0.30 -6.50
C LEU A 184 -20.11 -1.78 -6.69
N SER A 185 -19.40 -2.75 -6.12
CA SER A 185 -19.78 -4.18 -6.07
C SER A 185 -20.12 -4.74 -7.46
N SER A 186 -21.39 -5.08 -7.73
CA SER A 186 -21.86 -5.49 -9.06
C SER A 186 -21.55 -4.48 -10.17
N GLY A 187 -21.53 -3.18 -9.86
CA GLY A 187 -21.08 -2.12 -10.75
C GLY A 187 -19.57 -2.16 -11.02
N GLY A 188 -18.79 -2.63 -10.05
CA GLY A 188 -17.36 -2.93 -10.22
C GLY A 188 -17.13 -4.09 -11.19
N LEU A 189 -17.93 -5.16 -11.12
CA LEU A 189 -17.92 -6.24 -12.11
C LEU A 189 -18.22 -5.72 -13.51
N ILE A 190 -19.32 -4.96 -13.66
CA ILE A 190 -19.72 -4.37 -14.95
C ILE A 190 -18.56 -3.52 -15.49
N THR A 191 -17.96 -2.68 -14.64
CA THR A 191 -16.81 -1.84 -14.97
C THR A 191 -15.64 -2.65 -15.52
N ALA A 192 -15.24 -3.73 -14.85
CA ALA A 192 -14.17 -4.61 -15.29
C ALA A 192 -14.45 -5.18 -16.69
N VAL A 193 -15.68 -5.63 -16.93
CA VAL A 193 -16.09 -6.19 -18.23
C VAL A 193 -16.13 -5.13 -19.33
N LEU A 194 -16.69 -3.95 -19.05
CA LEU A 194 -16.80 -2.88 -20.03
C LEU A 194 -15.45 -2.28 -20.41
N ALA A 195 -14.43 -2.36 -19.53
CA ALA A 195 -13.07 -1.99 -19.89
C ALA A 195 -12.54 -2.85 -21.07
N HIS A 196 -12.88 -4.14 -21.12
CA HIS A 196 -12.59 -5.01 -22.25
C HIS A 196 -13.39 -4.61 -23.49
N PHE A 197 -14.69 -4.36 -23.34
CA PHE A 197 -15.53 -3.97 -24.47
C PHE A 197 -15.05 -2.67 -25.10
N ALA A 198 -14.62 -1.70 -24.30
CA ALA A 198 -14.04 -0.45 -24.79
C ALA A 198 -12.71 -0.65 -25.54
N ARG A 199 -11.81 -1.49 -25.00
CA ARG A 199 -10.55 -1.87 -25.66
C ARG A 199 -10.79 -2.55 -27.00
N ASP A 200 -11.76 -3.46 -27.05
CA ASP A 200 -12.05 -4.32 -28.20
C ASP A 200 -13.05 -3.70 -29.19
N HIS A 201 -13.64 -2.55 -28.85
CA HIS A 201 -14.52 -1.80 -29.74
C HIS A 201 -13.75 -1.26 -30.96
N SER A 202 -14.46 -1.05 -32.06
CA SER A 202 -13.92 -0.43 -33.27
C SER A 202 -14.84 0.72 -33.73
N PRO A 203 -14.37 1.98 -33.67
CA PRO A 203 -13.06 2.40 -33.17
C PRO A 203 -12.91 2.16 -31.66
N ARG A 204 -11.68 1.92 -31.19
CA ARG A 204 -11.40 1.73 -29.77
C ARG A 204 -11.85 2.94 -28.97
N ILE A 205 -12.50 2.69 -27.83
CA ILE A 205 -12.86 3.74 -26.86
C ILE A 205 -11.71 3.84 -25.85
N ASP A 206 -10.98 4.95 -25.87
CA ASP A 206 -9.85 5.19 -24.97
C ASP A 206 -10.31 5.69 -23.60
N LEU A 207 -10.79 4.75 -22.78
CA LEU A 207 -11.16 5.02 -21.40
C LEU A 207 -9.95 5.54 -20.59
N LYS A 208 -10.14 6.63 -19.85
CA LYS A 208 -9.11 7.25 -19.01
C LYS A 208 -9.00 6.62 -17.63
N LEU A 209 -10.10 6.03 -17.15
CA LEU A 209 -10.17 5.41 -15.84
C LEU A 209 -11.29 4.35 -15.79
N GLN A 210 -11.00 3.22 -15.15
CA GLN A 210 -11.99 2.31 -14.58
C GLN A 210 -11.94 2.41 -13.06
N LEU A 211 -13.02 2.91 -12.43
CA LEU A 211 -13.14 3.12 -10.99
C LEU A 211 -13.98 2.00 -10.38
N MET A 212 -13.36 1.12 -9.60
CA MET A 212 -13.99 -0.08 -9.07
C MET A 212 -13.98 -0.01 -7.54
N VAL A 213 -15.14 -0.03 -6.90
CA VAL A 213 -15.25 0.03 -5.44
C VAL A 213 -15.83 -1.30 -4.95
N VAL A 214 -15.11 -1.99 -4.06
CA VAL A 214 -15.36 -3.36 -3.60
C VAL A 214 -15.86 -4.26 -4.74
N PRO A 215 -15.05 -4.55 -5.77
CA PRO A 215 -15.60 -5.15 -6.99
C PRO A 215 -15.75 -6.67 -6.91
N ALA A 216 -16.97 -7.14 -7.23
CA ALA A 216 -17.30 -8.54 -7.48
C ALA A 216 -16.51 -9.14 -8.65
N THR A 217 -15.36 -9.77 -8.41
CA THR A 217 -14.44 -10.20 -9.49
C THR A 217 -14.28 -11.71 -9.63
N ASP A 218 -14.70 -12.51 -8.64
CA ASP A 218 -14.68 -13.97 -8.67
C ASP A 218 -15.79 -14.66 -7.84
N MET A 219 -16.96 -14.82 -8.43
CA MET A 219 -18.11 -15.40 -7.72
C MET A 219 -18.12 -16.94 -7.61
N ARG A 220 -17.04 -17.63 -8.01
CA ARG A 220 -17.01 -19.12 -8.10
C ARG A 220 -17.06 -19.83 -6.75
N TYR A 221 -16.62 -19.17 -5.68
CA TYR A 221 -16.63 -19.75 -4.34
C TYR A 221 -17.99 -19.63 -3.64
N VAL A 222 -18.92 -18.83 -4.19
CA VAL A 222 -20.20 -18.54 -3.54
C VAL A 222 -21.17 -19.72 -3.72
N PRO A 223 -21.66 -20.33 -2.63
CA PRO A 223 -22.50 -21.52 -2.71
C PRO A 223 -23.87 -21.22 -3.36
N ALA A 224 -24.47 -22.25 -3.96
CA ALA A 224 -25.77 -22.13 -4.65
C ALA A 224 -26.93 -21.79 -3.71
N SER A 225 -26.87 -22.23 -2.46
CA SER A 225 -27.76 -21.81 -1.38
C SER A 225 -26.99 -21.79 -0.07
N VAL A 226 -27.32 -20.81 0.77
CA VAL A 226 -27.09 -20.89 2.21
C VAL A 226 -28.44 -21.18 2.81
N GLU A 227 -28.73 -22.45 3.15
CA GLU A 227 -29.97 -22.75 3.89
C GLU A 227 -29.93 -21.98 5.22
N ASN A 228 -31.08 -21.37 5.56
CA ASN A 228 -31.30 -20.48 6.70
C ASN A 228 -30.46 -20.87 7.93
N ASN A 229 -29.36 -20.16 8.15
CA ASN A 229 -28.57 -20.07 9.38
C ASN A 229 -28.43 -21.36 10.22
N ASN A 230 -27.57 -22.30 9.79
CA ASN A 230 -26.57 -22.99 10.64
C ASN A 230 -25.94 -24.27 10.05
N GLU A 231 -26.26 -24.70 8.83
CA GLU A 231 -25.72 -25.97 8.28
C GLU A 231 -25.14 -25.87 6.86
N THR A 232 -24.66 -24.70 6.45
CA THR A 232 -23.74 -24.66 5.30
C THR A 232 -22.35 -25.07 5.73
N ARG A 233 -21.71 -25.92 4.91
CA ARG A 233 -20.29 -26.20 5.06
C ARG A 233 -19.56 -24.84 5.01
N PRO A 234 -18.89 -24.42 6.10
CA PRO A 234 -18.20 -23.14 6.10
C PRO A 234 -17.22 -23.08 4.94
N LEU A 235 -17.01 -21.90 4.36
CA LEU A 235 -15.93 -21.73 3.40
C LEU A 235 -14.63 -22.14 4.10
N THR A 236 -13.87 -23.02 3.45
CA THR A 236 -12.55 -23.44 3.91
C THR A 236 -11.53 -23.00 2.88
N PRO A 237 -10.23 -23.00 3.24
CA PRO A 237 -9.17 -22.79 2.25
C PRO A 237 -9.22 -23.76 1.06
N ASP A 238 -9.90 -24.91 1.18
CA ASP A 238 -10.08 -25.87 0.08
C ASP A 238 -11.21 -25.46 -0.89
N THR A 239 -12.21 -24.72 -0.42
CA THR A 239 -13.39 -24.32 -1.21
C THR A 239 -13.37 -22.86 -1.64
N CYS A 240 -12.55 -22.03 -1.00
CA CYS A 240 -12.38 -20.63 -1.31
C CYS A 240 -10.91 -20.23 -1.16
N PRO A 241 -10.28 -19.66 -2.21
CA PRO A 241 -8.90 -19.19 -2.13
C PRO A 241 -8.75 -17.85 -1.39
N TYR A 242 -9.88 -17.18 -1.08
CA TYR A 242 -9.92 -15.83 -0.52
C TYR A 242 -10.14 -15.87 0.98
N SER A 243 -9.15 -15.43 1.74
CA SER A 243 -9.20 -15.43 3.21
C SER A 243 -10.23 -14.45 3.73
N SER A 244 -10.41 -13.31 3.04
CA SER A 244 -11.47 -12.34 3.33
C SER A 244 -12.85 -12.98 3.25
N ALA A 245 -13.17 -13.72 2.19
CA ALA A 245 -14.47 -14.37 2.03
C ALA A 245 -14.74 -15.39 3.14
N ILE A 246 -13.73 -16.14 3.57
CA ILE A 246 -13.83 -17.08 4.70
C ILE A 246 -14.09 -16.32 6.01
N PHE A 247 -13.25 -15.34 6.32
CA PHE A 247 -13.26 -14.60 7.57
C PHE A 247 -14.48 -13.66 7.74
N CYS A 248 -14.93 -13.06 6.64
CA CYS A 248 -16.03 -12.09 6.55
C CYS A 248 -17.39 -12.72 6.21
N SER A 249 -17.49 -14.05 6.17
CA SER A 249 -18.68 -14.78 5.68
C SER A 249 -19.98 -14.50 6.45
N ASP A 250 -19.89 -14.04 7.69
CA ASP A 250 -20.98 -13.72 8.62
C ASP A 250 -21.03 -12.22 8.96
N LEU A 251 -20.51 -11.34 8.09
CA LEU A 251 -20.67 -9.90 8.25
C LEU A 251 -22.16 -9.50 8.29
N PRO A 252 -22.55 -8.55 9.15
CA PRO A 252 -23.97 -8.22 9.32
C PRO A 252 -24.55 -7.46 8.11
N TRP A 253 -23.70 -6.73 7.35
CA TRP A 253 -24.13 -6.03 6.15
C TRP A 253 -24.02 -6.87 4.88
N SER A 254 -22.88 -7.49 4.61
CA SER A 254 -22.61 -8.28 3.38
C SER A 254 -22.15 -9.71 3.71
N PRO A 255 -23.01 -10.53 4.36
CA PRO A 255 -22.67 -11.93 4.63
C PRO A 255 -22.67 -12.74 3.33
N LEU A 256 -22.00 -13.89 3.34
CA LEU A 256 -21.98 -14.84 2.23
C LEU A 256 -23.39 -15.30 1.81
N SER A 257 -24.33 -15.39 2.76
CA SER A 257 -25.74 -15.69 2.48
C SER A 257 -26.39 -14.65 1.57
N ARG A 258 -25.96 -13.39 1.65
CA ARG A 258 -26.43 -12.32 0.76
C ARG A 258 -25.87 -12.48 -0.64
N GLU A 259 -24.60 -12.87 -0.79
CA GLU A 259 -24.03 -13.18 -2.10
C GLU A 259 -24.73 -14.38 -2.77
N SER A 260 -25.01 -15.45 -2.01
CA SER A 260 -25.81 -16.57 -2.51
C SER A 260 -27.22 -16.14 -2.93
N TRP A 261 -27.86 -15.23 -2.17
CA TRP A 261 -29.16 -14.68 -2.51
C TRP A 261 -29.13 -13.89 -3.82
N PHE A 262 -28.13 -13.03 -4.03
CA PHE A 262 -27.97 -12.31 -5.30
C PHE A 262 -27.79 -13.27 -6.47
N LEU A 263 -26.88 -14.23 -6.35
CA LEU A 263 -26.60 -15.16 -7.44
C LEU A 263 -27.76 -16.12 -7.73
N LYS A 264 -28.58 -16.46 -6.73
CA LYS A 264 -29.83 -17.21 -6.94
C LYS A 264 -30.75 -16.51 -7.95
N TYR A 265 -30.93 -15.20 -7.82
CA TYR A 265 -31.77 -14.44 -8.75
C TYR A 265 -31.05 -14.12 -10.07
N TYR A 266 -29.75 -13.83 -10.03
CA TYR A 266 -29.02 -13.36 -11.21
C TYR A 266 -28.63 -14.48 -12.18
N ILE A 267 -28.22 -15.64 -11.67
CA ILE A 267 -27.69 -16.77 -12.48
C ILE A 267 -28.38 -18.11 -12.19
N GLY A 268 -29.32 -18.14 -11.25
CA GLY A 268 -30.08 -19.34 -10.90
C GLY A 268 -29.36 -20.30 -9.96
N THR A 269 -30.07 -21.38 -9.61
CA THR A 269 -29.62 -22.43 -8.67
C THR A 269 -29.39 -23.79 -9.35
N ASP A 270 -29.69 -23.93 -10.64
CA ASP A 270 -29.38 -25.14 -11.38
C ASP A 270 -27.85 -25.32 -11.44
N PRO A 271 -27.28 -26.43 -10.91
CA PRO A 271 -25.84 -26.56 -10.75
C PRO A 271 -25.04 -26.49 -12.05
N GLU A 272 -25.56 -27.07 -13.14
CA GLU A 272 -24.86 -27.13 -14.43
C GLU A 272 -24.88 -25.76 -15.12
N ILE A 273 -26.05 -25.11 -15.15
CA ILE A 273 -26.20 -23.77 -15.71
C ILE A 273 -25.35 -22.77 -14.91
N ARG A 274 -25.42 -22.83 -13.59
CA ARG A 274 -24.67 -21.94 -12.70
C ARG A 274 -23.16 -22.11 -12.90
N ALA A 275 -22.65 -23.34 -12.93
CA ALA A 275 -21.23 -23.60 -13.14
C ALA A 275 -20.76 -23.08 -14.51
N SER A 276 -21.58 -23.24 -15.56
CA SER A 276 -21.30 -22.71 -16.89
C SER A 276 -21.20 -21.18 -16.90
N ILE A 277 -22.15 -20.50 -16.25
CA ILE A 277 -22.15 -19.03 -16.16
C ILE A 277 -20.97 -18.52 -15.33
N LEU A 278 -20.65 -19.16 -14.20
CA LEU A 278 -19.51 -18.79 -13.36
C LEU A 278 -18.14 -19.06 -14.03
N ALA A 279 -18.09 -19.90 -15.06
CA ALA A 279 -16.91 -20.10 -15.89
C ALA A 279 -16.78 -19.02 -17.01
N ASP A 280 -17.83 -18.22 -17.25
CA ASP A 280 -17.78 -17.10 -18.18
C ASP A 280 -17.02 -15.93 -17.54
N TRP A 281 -15.98 -15.44 -18.21
CA TRP A 281 -15.18 -14.32 -17.71
C TRP A 281 -15.99 -13.03 -17.51
N ARG A 282 -17.14 -12.88 -18.18
CA ARG A 282 -18.04 -11.74 -17.99
C ARG A 282 -18.79 -11.80 -16.65
N MET A 283 -18.92 -12.98 -16.05
CA MET A 283 -19.41 -13.17 -14.68
C MET A 283 -18.26 -13.26 -13.66
N THR A 284 -17.07 -13.64 -14.14
CA THR A 284 -15.89 -13.89 -13.30
C THR A 284 -14.67 -13.20 -13.93
N PRO A 285 -14.53 -11.85 -13.82
CA PRO A 285 -13.48 -11.07 -14.47
C PRO A 285 -12.04 -11.59 -14.30
N VAL A 286 -11.72 -12.25 -13.19
CA VAL A 286 -10.39 -12.87 -12.98
C VAL A 286 -10.07 -13.99 -13.99
N LEU A 287 -11.06 -14.52 -14.70
CA LEU A 287 -10.91 -15.51 -15.78
C LEU A 287 -10.71 -14.88 -17.15
N SER A 288 -10.63 -13.56 -17.26
CA SER A 288 -10.50 -12.89 -18.55
C SER A 288 -9.34 -13.43 -19.37
N PRO A 289 -9.57 -13.80 -20.65
CA PRO A 289 -8.53 -14.42 -21.48
C PRO A 289 -7.38 -13.44 -21.82
N CYS A 290 -7.60 -12.13 -21.66
CA CYS A 290 -6.58 -11.13 -21.91
C CYS A 290 -6.85 -9.83 -21.14
N LEU A 291 -6.01 -9.51 -20.16
CA LEU A 291 -6.08 -8.27 -19.35
C LEU A 291 -5.12 -7.17 -19.83
N LYS A 292 -4.51 -7.34 -21.01
CA LYS A 292 -3.58 -6.35 -21.58
C LYS A 292 -4.33 -5.13 -22.12
N ASP A 293 -3.63 -4.00 -22.10
CA ASP A 293 -4.04 -2.73 -22.72
C ASP A 293 -5.43 -2.23 -22.31
N LEU A 294 -5.86 -2.57 -21.09
CA LEU A 294 -7.03 -1.98 -20.45
C LEU A 294 -6.70 -0.58 -19.90
N ALA A 295 -7.74 0.21 -19.65
CA ALA A 295 -7.60 1.53 -19.04
C ALA A 295 -6.99 1.45 -17.63
N PRO A 296 -6.32 2.52 -17.16
CA PRO A 296 -5.89 2.63 -15.77
C PRO A 296 -7.03 2.31 -14.80
N ALA A 297 -6.76 1.48 -13.81
CA ALA A 297 -7.75 1.06 -12.81
C ALA A 297 -7.48 1.70 -11.46
N HIS A 298 -8.53 2.24 -10.82
CA HIS A 298 -8.53 2.57 -9.41
C HIS A 298 -9.46 1.59 -8.70
N ILE A 299 -8.88 0.66 -7.95
CA ILE A 299 -9.62 -0.37 -7.22
C ILE A 299 -9.57 -0.01 -5.74
N VAL A 300 -10.74 0.20 -5.15
CA VAL A 300 -10.93 0.45 -3.71
C VAL A 300 -11.49 -0.83 -3.09
N THR A 301 -10.83 -1.35 -2.06
CA THR A 301 -11.33 -2.47 -1.26
C THR A 301 -11.66 -2.01 0.15
N ALA A 302 -12.46 -2.78 0.87
CA ALA A 302 -12.79 -2.54 2.28
C ALA A 302 -12.20 -3.66 3.15
N GLU A 303 -11.69 -3.31 4.33
CA GLU A 303 -10.98 -4.24 5.22
C GLU A 303 -11.85 -5.43 5.64
N PHE A 304 -13.12 -5.16 5.96
CA PHE A 304 -14.15 -6.14 6.30
C PHE A 304 -15.14 -6.27 5.16
N ASP A 305 -14.75 -7.02 4.14
CA ASP A 305 -15.59 -7.31 2.99
C ASP A 305 -15.26 -8.71 2.44
N VAL A 306 -16.26 -9.44 1.96
CA VAL A 306 -16.06 -10.77 1.37
C VAL A 306 -15.31 -10.70 0.03
N GLU A 307 -15.51 -9.62 -0.73
CA GLU A 307 -14.96 -9.35 -2.06
C GLU A 307 -13.54 -8.73 -2.01
N ARG A 308 -13.00 -8.46 -0.81
CA ARG A 308 -11.68 -7.79 -0.64
C ARG A 308 -10.55 -8.49 -1.39
N ASP A 309 -10.30 -9.76 -1.07
CA ASP A 309 -9.14 -10.47 -1.60
C ASP A 309 -9.28 -10.77 -3.11
N GLU A 310 -10.51 -10.96 -3.61
CA GLU A 310 -10.72 -11.14 -5.06
C GLU A 310 -10.49 -9.84 -5.84
N GLY A 311 -10.90 -8.68 -5.30
CA GLY A 311 -10.63 -7.37 -5.89
C GLY A 311 -9.13 -7.06 -5.91
N GLU A 312 -8.41 -7.41 -4.84
CA GLU A 312 -6.94 -7.32 -4.79
C GLU A 312 -6.28 -8.29 -5.78
N TYR A 313 -6.78 -9.51 -5.90
CA TYR A 313 -6.30 -10.50 -6.87
C TYR A 313 -6.50 -10.03 -8.32
N TYR A 314 -7.67 -9.46 -8.64
CA TYR A 314 -7.92 -8.85 -9.95
C TYR A 314 -6.96 -7.69 -10.22
N ALA A 315 -6.69 -6.84 -9.22
CA ALA A 315 -5.69 -5.79 -9.34
C ALA A 315 -4.30 -6.36 -9.65
N ASP A 316 -3.92 -7.49 -9.06
CA ASP A 316 -2.66 -8.16 -9.34
C ASP A 316 -2.60 -8.76 -10.75
N LEU A 317 -3.70 -9.32 -11.25
CA LEU A 317 -3.81 -9.78 -12.64
C LEU A 317 -3.68 -8.61 -13.63
N LEU A 318 -4.32 -7.47 -13.35
CA LEU A 318 -4.16 -6.25 -14.15
C LEU A 318 -2.71 -5.76 -14.14
N LYS A 319 -2.04 -5.75 -12.99
CA LYS A 319 -0.62 -5.36 -12.90
C LYS A 319 0.24 -6.30 -13.74
N ALA A 320 0.10 -7.62 -13.54
CA ALA A 320 0.83 -8.67 -14.26
C ALA A 320 0.68 -8.55 -15.79
N ALA A 321 -0.45 -8.05 -16.26
CA ALA A 321 -0.74 -7.91 -17.68
C ALA A 321 0.00 -6.77 -18.40
N GLY A 322 0.71 -5.85 -17.73
CA GLY A 322 1.44 -4.77 -18.46
C GLY A 322 1.26 -3.34 -17.99
N ASN A 323 0.63 -3.12 -16.84
CA ASN A 323 0.45 -1.79 -16.25
C ASN A 323 1.71 -1.41 -15.40
N GLN A 324 2.08 -0.12 -15.26
CA GLN A 324 3.49 0.42 -15.22
C GLN A 324 4.52 -0.03 -14.10
N VAL A 325 5.83 0.36 -14.28
CA VAL A 325 7.19 -0.12 -13.81
C VAL A 325 7.51 -0.12 -12.29
N THR A 326 8.50 -0.92 -11.79
CA THR A 326 8.77 -1.26 -10.34
C THR A 326 10.22 -1.17 -9.79
N VAL A 327 10.35 -0.76 -8.52
CA VAL A 327 11.49 -0.80 -7.56
C VAL A 327 11.13 -1.76 -6.43
N LYS A 328 12.06 -2.60 -5.94
CA LYS A 328 11.76 -3.61 -4.91
C LYS A 328 12.36 -3.27 -3.55
N SER A 329 11.53 -3.28 -2.49
CA SER A 329 11.77 -2.94 -1.08
C SER A 329 11.59 -1.45 -0.72
N ALA A 330 10.87 -1.17 0.36
CA ALA A 330 10.61 0.17 0.90
C ALA A 330 11.37 0.46 2.20
N GLY A 331 12.43 -0.31 2.48
CA GLY A 331 13.46 0.09 3.45
C GLY A 331 14.26 1.29 2.95
N ILE A 332 15.06 1.89 3.84
CA ILE A 332 15.75 3.16 3.56
C ILE A 332 16.53 3.15 2.23
N VAL A 333 17.24 2.06 1.91
CA VAL A 333 18.01 1.94 0.66
C VAL A 333 17.10 2.03 -0.59
N GLY A 334 15.92 1.42 -0.55
CA GLY A 334 14.95 1.49 -1.65
C GLY A 334 14.29 2.87 -1.76
N LEU A 335 14.02 3.52 -0.61
CA LEU A 335 13.50 4.89 -0.57
C LEU A 335 14.52 5.92 -1.11
N ASP A 336 15.80 5.76 -0.79
CA ASP A 336 16.87 6.63 -1.30
C ASP A 336 17.03 6.47 -2.82
N VAL A 337 16.93 5.25 -3.36
CA VAL A 337 16.91 5.01 -4.82
C VAL A 337 15.71 5.68 -5.47
N ALA A 338 14.51 5.53 -4.89
CA ALA A 338 13.30 6.16 -5.42
C ALA A 338 13.40 7.70 -5.39
N LEU A 339 13.97 8.26 -4.32
CA LEU A 339 14.23 9.69 -4.18
C LEU A 339 15.24 10.19 -5.21
N GLU A 340 16.35 9.48 -5.41
CA GLU A 340 17.38 9.86 -6.37
C GLU A 340 16.84 9.83 -7.81
N LEU A 341 16.11 8.77 -8.18
CA LEU A 341 15.44 8.68 -9.48
C LEU A 341 14.41 9.82 -9.67
N SER A 342 13.63 10.10 -8.63
CA SER A 342 12.65 11.19 -8.63
C SER A 342 13.30 12.56 -8.86
N LYS A 343 14.39 12.86 -8.14
CA LYS A 343 15.19 14.08 -8.31
C LYS A 343 15.79 14.22 -9.71
N ARG A 344 16.04 13.11 -10.40
CA ARG A 344 16.49 13.07 -11.80
C ARG A 344 15.35 13.11 -12.82
N GLY A 345 14.10 13.29 -12.38
CA GLY A 345 12.92 13.45 -13.23
C GLY A 345 12.25 12.14 -13.63
N TYR A 346 12.64 11.00 -13.04
CA TYR A 346 12.09 9.69 -13.37
C TYR A 346 10.92 9.26 -12.49
N GLY A 347 10.53 10.06 -11.49
CA GLY A 347 9.53 9.71 -10.46
C GLY A 347 8.25 9.08 -11.02
N LYS A 348 7.68 9.68 -12.08
CA LYS A 348 6.43 9.22 -12.72
C LYS A 348 6.51 7.83 -13.38
N TYR A 349 7.71 7.26 -13.51
CA TYR A 349 7.97 5.94 -14.10
C TYR A 349 8.32 4.90 -13.04
N ILE A 350 8.13 5.20 -11.75
CA ILE A 350 8.56 4.35 -10.64
C ILE A 350 7.33 3.87 -9.89
N THR A 351 7.31 2.59 -9.52
CA THR A 351 6.46 2.02 -8.47
C THR A 351 7.38 1.43 -7.42
N VAL A 352 7.12 1.61 -6.13
CA VAL A 352 7.82 0.88 -5.07
C VAL A 352 7.00 -0.34 -4.69
N VAL A 353 7.59 -1.53 -4.76
CA VAL A 353 6.97 -2.83 -4.46
C VAL A 353 7.68 -3.44 -3.27
N ALA A 354 6.98 -3.63 -2.16
CA ALA A 354 7.58 -4.18 -0.96
C ALA A 354 6.56 -4.96 -0.14
N GLU A 355 7.04 -5.95 0.61
CA GLU A 355 6.20 -6.66 1.57
C GLU A 355 5.86 -5.77 2.77
N HIS A 356 6.86 -5.05 3.28
CA HIS A 356 6.72 -4.07 4.35
C HIS A 356 6.91 -2.65 3.82
N LEU A 357 6.05 -1.73 4.25
CA LEU A 357 6.05 -0.33 3.88
C LEU A 357 6.34 0.56 5.09
N PRO A 358 6.85 1.79 4.90
CA PRO A 358 6.85 2.78 5.96
C PRO A 358 5.43 2.98 6.50
N GLY A 359 5.35 3.00 7.84
CA GLY A 359 4.10 3.05 8.60
C GLY A 359 3.71 1.71 9.23
N ASP A 360 4.25 0.59 8.72
CA ASP A 360 4.00 -0.72 9.30
C ASP A 360 4.64 -0.85 10.67
N ASP A 361 4.03 -1.72 11.49
CA ASP A 361 4.67 -2.19 12.70
C ASP A 361 6.03 -2.79 12.37
N ALA A 362 6.99 -2.46 13.23
CA ALA A 362 8.33 -2.93 13.04
C ALA A 362 8.36 -4.46 13.27
N THR A 363 8.78 -5.21 12.26
CA THR A 363 8.91 -6.68 12.28
C THR A 363 10.38 -7.06 12.16
N ILE A 364 10.73 -8.30 12.51
CA ILE A 364 12.12 -8.79 12.39
C ILE A 364 12.63 -8.77 10.93
N ASP A 365 11.71 -8.92 9.97
CA ASP A 365 11.98 -8.92 8.54
C ASP A 365 12.05 -7.50 7.93
N TYR A 366 11.72 -6.47 8.72
CA TYR A 366 11.80 -5.07 8.32
C TYR A 366 12.73 -4.26 9.22
N THR A 367 14.00 -4.18 8.83
CA THR A 367 15.08 -3.62 9.68
C THR A 367 15.03 -2.10 9.87
N SER A 368 14.52 -1.35 8.88
CA SER A 368 14.69 0.12 8.84
C SER A 368 14.10 0.86 10.05
N PRO A 369 12.89 0.52 10.55
CA PRO A 369 12.31 1.16 11.73
C PRO A 369 13.09 0.92 13.05
N TRP A 370 13.91 -0.13 13.12
CA TRP A 370 14.69 -0.48 14.31
C TRP A 370 15.99 0.30 14.45
N ALA A 371 16.42 1.00 13.40
CA ALA A 371 17.68 1.72 13.41
C ALA A 371 17.68 2.89 14.42
N GLY A 372 18.90 3.31 14.80
CA GLY A 372 19.14 4.45 15.69
C GLY A 372 18.42 5.72 15.23
N ALA A 373 18.86 6.39 14.16
CA ALA A 373 20.06 6.16 13.33
C ALA A 373 20.91 7.44 13.28
N ASN A 374 22.20 7.33 12.98
CA ASN A 374 23.09 8.47 12.77
C ASN A 374 24.08 8.17 11.64
N PHE A 375 24.82 9.18 11.21
CA PHE A 375 26.09 8.98 10.54
C PHE A 375 27.18 8.70 11.61
N SER A 376 27.95 7.64 11.41
CA SER A 376 29.12 7.29 12.24
C SER A 376 30.32 6.95 11.37
N GLY A 377 31.52 7.20 11.89
CA GLY A 377 32.79 6.80 11.28
C GLY A 377 33.05 5.29 11.32
N ILE A 378 32.03 4.45 11.54
CA ILE A 378 32.16 3.02 11.82
C ILE A 378 32.52 2.17 10.61
N SER A 379 32.23 2.61 9.38
CA SER A 379 32.46 1.82 8.16
C SER A 379 33.88 1.31 8.02
N GLY A 380 34.03 0.19 7.32
CA GLY A 380 35.33 -0.39 6.99
C GLY A 380 36.18 0.53 6.12
N GLY A 381 37.46 0.17 5.95
CA GLY A 381 38.40 0.92 5.10
C GLY A 381 38.29 0.61 3.61
N ASP A 382 37.26 -0.11 3.14
CA ASP A 382 37.14 -0.40 1.71
C ASP A 382 36.76 0.86 0.91
N ALA A 383 37.28 0.95 -0.31
CA ALA A 383 37.15 2.16 -1.13
C ALA A 383 35.69 2.50 -1.49
N ASN A 384 34.81 1.51 -1.63
CA ASN A 384 33.40 1.75 -1.94
C ASN A 384 32.66 2.26 -0.70
N ALA A 385 32.83 1.63 0.47
CA ALA A 385 32.21 2.12 1.70
C ALA A 385 32.64 3.55 2.03
N LEU A 386 33.94 3.85 1.92
CA LEU A 386 34.45 5.21 2.16
C LEU A 386 33.87 6.23 1.16
N ARG A 387 33.67 5.85 -0.10
CA ARG A 387 33.02 6.69 -1.12
C ARG A 387 31.54 6.93 -0.78
N TRP A 388 30.79 5.87 -0.48
CA TRP A 388 29.36 5.99 -0.17
C TRP A 388 29.10 6.77 1.12
N ASP A 389 29.94 6.60 2.14
CA ASP A 389 29.86 7.39 3.37
C ASP A 389 30.10 8.88 3.09
N ARG A 390 31.16 9.21 2.34
CA ARG A 390 31.45 10.60 1.97
C ARG A 390 30.27 11.24 1.23
N THR A 391 29.74 10.54 0.24
CA THR A 391 28.61 11.02 -0.56
C THR A 391 27.35 11.14 0.30
N GLY A 392 27.01 10.11 1.08
CA GLY A 392 25.84 10.09 1.96
C GLY A 392 25.88 11.19 3.01
N TYR A 393 27.01 11.36 3.70
CA TYR A 393 27.22 12.46 4.66
C TYR A 393 27.03 13.82 3.99
N SER A 394 27.69 14.04 2.85
CA SER A 394 27.67 15.33 2.16
C SER A 394 26.26 15.70 1.68
N LEU A 395 25.51 14.72 1.16
CA LEU A 395 24.13 14.91 0.71
C LEU A 395 23.20 15.20 1.89
N MET A 396 23.25 14.41 2.96
CA MET A 396 22.42 14.65 4.15
C MET A 396 22.72 16.01 4.79
N MET A 397 23.99 16.38 4.94
CA MET A 397 24.37 17.70 5.44
C MET A 397 23.85 18.83 4.55
N ARG A 398 23.96 18.68 3.22
CA ARG A 398 23.42 19.65 2.27
C ARG A 398 21.89 19.79 2.42
N LEU A 399 21.16 18.68 2.57
CA LEU A 399 19.71 18.72 2.78
C LEU A 399 19.36 19.50 4.05
N ILE A 400 20.10 19.30 5.14
CA ILE A 400 19.92 20.06 6.39
C ILE A 400 20.23 21.54 6.19
N ASP A 401 21.41 21.86 5.62
CA ASP A 401 21.86 23.25 5.44
C ASP A 401 20.92 24.06 4.53
N THR A 402 20.34 23.39 3.53
CA THR A 402 19.38 24.00 2.60
C THR A 402 17.94 23.95 3.08
N GLN A 403 17.69 23.38 4.26
CA GLN A 403 16.34 23.18 4.82
C GLN A 403 15.41 22.46 3.83
N ALA A 404 15.96 21.52 3.08
CA ALA A 404 15.22 20.74 2.11
C ALA A 404 14.12 19.93 2.80
N GLU A 405 12.98 19.72 2.13
CA GLU A 405 11.85 19.02 2.74
C GLU A 405 12.22 17.60 3.18
N GLU A 406 13.10 16.93 2.45
CA GLU A 406 13.60 15.59 2.79
C GLU A 406 14.33 15.56 4.14
N ALA A 407 14.88 16.69 4.57
CA ALA A 407 15.65 16.81 5.81
C ALA A 407 14.78 16.91 7.07
N LYS A 408 13.44 16.90 6.97
CA LYS A 408 12.54 17.15 8.11
C LYS A 408 12.90 16.37 9.38
N TYR A 409 13.28 15.11 9.24
CA TYR A 409 13.63 14.21 10.37
C TYR A 409 15.14 13.94 10.50
N LEU A 410 15.95 14.77 9.85
CA LEU A 410 17.40 14.82 9.99
C LEU A 410 17.77 16.01 10.87
N ALA A 411 18.75 15.85 11.73
CA ALA A 411 19.29 16.95 12.53
C ALA A 411 20.82 16.93 12.51
N LYS A 412 21.42 18.12 12.39
CA LYS A 412 22.84 18.30 12.64
C LYS A 412 23.08 18.26 14.14
N THR A 413 23.87 17.31 14.61
CA THR A 413 24.19 17.10 16.02
C THR A 413 25.69 16.89 16.17
N GLU A 414 26.20 16.86 17.40
CA GLU A 414 27.58 16.45 17.67
C GLU A 414 27.62 14.93 17.88
N SER A 415 28.66 14.27 17.38
CA SER A 415 29.01 12.89 17.73
C SER A 415 30.36 12.87 18.45
N THR A 416 30.45 12.09 19.52
CA THR A 416 31.73 11.68 20.11
C THR A 416 31.88 10.17 19.92
N GLU A 417 32.94 9.74 19.24
CA GLU A 417 33.15 8.33 18.90
C GLU A 417 34.52 7.87 19.40
N TYR A 418 34.55 6.72 20.08
CA TYR A 418 35.74 6.11 20.67
C TYR A 418 35.99 4.74 20.04
N TRP A 419 37.25 4.38 19.81
CA TRP A 419 37.66 3.04 19.40
C TRP A 419 38.61 2.46 20.43
N ASP A 420 38.33 1.22 20.86
CA ASP A 420 39.25 0.46 21.73
C ASP A 420 40.57 0.15 21.03
N GLU A 421 40.58 0.09 19.69
CA GLU A 421 41.75 -0.15 18.85
C GLU A 421 42.01 1.02 17.89
N MET A 422 43.28 1.26 17.56
CA MET A 422 43.64 2.35 16.64
C MET A 422 43.14 2.03 15.22
N PRO A 423 42.27 2.89 14.62
CA PRO A 423 41.86 2.69 13.23
C PRO A 423 43.04 2.83 12.27
N ALA A 424 42.93 2.21 11.10
CA ALA A 424 43.91 2.36 10.04
C ALA A 424 44.09 3.85 9.67
N SER A 425 45.34 4.27 9.44
CA SER A 425 45.70 5.66 9.16
C SER A 425 44.98 6.22 7.92
N ASP A 426 44.79 5.41 6.88
CA ASP A 426 44.05 5.82 5.68
C ASP A 426 42.55 6.04 5.96
N LYS A 427 41.96 5.28 6.89
CA LYS A 427 40.58 5.51 7.34
C LYS A 427 40.47 6.84 8.09
N ILE A 428 41.42 7.12 8.99
CA ILE A 428 41.48 8.40 9.72
C ILE A 428 41.58 9.56 8.73
N ARG A 429 42.51 9.47 7.76
CA ARG A 429 42.67 10.48 6.71
C ARG A 429 41.37 10.69 5.92
N SER A 430 40.74 9.61 5.46
CA SER A 430 39.48 9.70 4.71
C SER A 430 38.40 10.43 5.51
N MET A 431 38.20 10.09 6.79
CA MET A 431 37.22 10.76 7.67
C MET A 431 37.51 12.27 7.81
N THR A 432 38.77 12.65 7.99
CA THR A 432 39.16 14.06 8.16
C THR A 432 38.90 14.92 6.92
N GLU A 433 38.76 14.32 5.74
CA GLU A 433 38.56 15.07 4.50
C GLU A 433 37.11 15.55 4.29
N TYR A 434 36.12 14.86 4.85
CA TYR A 434 34.71 15.18 4.59
C TYR A 434 33.87 15.43 5.85
N LEU A 435 34.28 14.95 7.02
CA LEU A 435 33.56 15.23 8.26
C LEU A 435 33.82 16.66 8.72
N ARG A 436 32.72 17.39 8.95
CA ARG A 436 32.76 18.78 9.40
C ARG A 436 33.12 18.85 10.88
N ASP A 437 33.93 19.85 11.22
CA ASP A 437 34.33 20.16 12.60
C ASP A 437 35.00 18.97 13.32
N LEU A 438 35.66 18.09 12.55
CA LEU A 438 36.31 16.91 13.11
C LEU A 438 37.53 17.32 13.94
N THR A 439 37.56 16.84 15.17
CA THR A 439 38.67 16.98 16.11
C THR A 439 39.04 15.60 16.65
N ILE A 440 40.35 15.33 16.71
CA ILE A 440 40.87 14.13 17.37
C ILE A 440 40.98 14.44 18.86
N ILE A 441 40.46 13.54 19.69
CA ILE A 441 40.50 13.68 21.16
C ILE A 441 41.92 13.40 21.63
N PRO A 442 42.55 14.29 22.43
CA PRO A 442 43.87 14.06 23.00
C PRO A 442 43.92 12.77 23.81
N LYS A 443 45.07 12.10 23.82
CA LYS A 443 45.24 10.79 24.45
C LYS A 443 44.93 10.82 25.95
N GLU A 444 45.26 11.93 26.60
CA GLU A 444 45.01 12.23 28.00
C GLU A 444 43.51 12.36 28.36
N ASP A 445 42.66 12.68 27.38
CA ASP A 445 41.22 12.84 27.55
C ASP A 445 40.43 11.58 27.16
N LEU A 446 41.12 10.53 26.69
CA LEU A 446 40.49 9.28 26.29
C LEU A 446 40.05 8.45 27.52
N PRO A 447 38.85 7.85 27.49
CA PRO A 447 38.44 6.90 28.52
C PRO A 447 39.41 5.70 28.62
N SER A 448 39.41 5.04 29.79
CA SER A 448 40.23 3.84 29.98
C SER A 448 39.90 2.75 28.95
N GLY A 449 40.94 2.17 28.36
CA GLY A 449 40.84 1.14 27.32
C GLY A 449 40.49 1.66 25.93
N VAL A 450 40.47 2.97 25.70
CA VAL A 450 40.25 3.58 24.38
C VAL A 450 41.60 3.99 23.76
N ALA A 451 41.84 3.57 22.51
CA ALA A 451 43.06 3.88 21.79
C ALA A 451 42.94 5.12 20.88
N PHE A 452 41.73 5.47 20.46
CA PHE A 452 41.48 6.59 19.55
C PHE A 452 40.08 7.16 19.78
N GLY A 453 39.91 8.47 19.59
CA GLY A 453 38.61 9.11 19.69
C GLY A 453 38.51 10.38 18.85
N ILE A 454 37.30 10.68 18.38
CA ILE A 454 36.99 11.88 17.60
C ILE A 454 35.72 12.55 18.09
N LYS A 455 35.62 13.85 17.83
CA LYS A 455 34.36 14.62 17.90
C LYS A 455 34.13 15.32 16.57
N PHE A 456 32.90 15.32 16.08
CA PHE A 456 32.56 15.97 14.80
C PHE A 456 31.07 16.30 14.71
N SER A 457 30.73 17.18 13.77
CA SER A 457 29.34 17.46 13.40
C SER A 457 28.80 16.29 12.57
N THR A 458 27.78 15.60 13.09
CA THR A 458 27.13 14.45 12.43
C THR A 458 25.69 14.76 12.03
N VAL A 459 25.07 13.82 11.31
CA VAL A 459 23.63 13.78 11.04
C VAL A 459 22.99 12.70 11.91
N THR A 460 22.00 13.08 12.71
CA THR A 460 21.14 12.13 13.45
C THR A 460 19.75 12.10 12.83
N ILE A 461 19.13 10.93 12.81
CA ILE A 461 17.94 10.63 12.03
C ILE A 461 16.91 9.94 12.92
N ASN A 462 15.67 10.43 12.88
CA ASN A 462 14.54 9.69 13.42
C ASN A 462 14.07 8.66 12.37
N ALA A 463 14.72 7.48 12.37
CA ALA A 463 14.58 6.45 11.34
C ALA A 463 13.14 6.13 10.91
N PRO A 464 12.21 5.72 11.82
CA PRO A 464 10.84 5.39 11.42
C PRO A 464 10.09 6.60 10.83
N ALA A 465 10.22 7.77 11.46
CA ALA A 465 9.56 8.99 10.98
C ALA A 465 10.12 9.46 9.64
N HIS A 466 11.42 9.31 9.42
CA HIS A 466 12.08 9.66 8.17
C HIS A 466 11.62 8.75 7.02
N CYS A 467 11.56 7.42 7.23
CA CYS A 467 11.04 6.51 6.22
C CYS A 467 9.58 6.84 5.85
N GLN A 468 8.73 7.14 6.83
CA GLN A 468 7.34 7.54 6.59
C GLN A 468 7.27 8.85 5.81
N HIS A 469 8.10 9.82 6.18
CA HIS A 469 8.18 11.11 5.51
C HIS A 469 8.61 10.99 4.06
N LEU A 470 9.63 10.18 3.77
CA LEU A 470 10.05 9.92 2.39
C LEU A 470 8.94 9.26 1.58
N LYS A 471 8.21 8.27 2.13
CA LYS A 471 7.03 7.70 1.47
C LYS A 471 6.00 8.78 1.13
N THR A 472 5.65 9.64 2.10
CA THR A 472 4.72 10.75 1.88
C THR A 472 5.19 11.71 0.80
N LEU A 473 6.47 12.11 0.82
CA LEU A 473 7.02 12.99 -0.21
C LEU A 473 6.98 12.33 -1.59
N LEU A 474 7.46 11.09 -1.70
CA LEU A 474 7.55 10.38 -2.99
C LEU A 474 6.18 10.16 -3.64
N SER A 475 5.10 10.08 -2.86
CA SER A 475 3.73 10.02 -3.36
C SER A 475 3.14 11.37 -3.80
N GLN A 476 3.84 12.50 -3.61
CA GLN A 476 3.38 13.81 -4.07
C GLN A 476 3.71 14.04 -5.56
N PRO A 477 2.91 14.86 -6.27
CA PRO A 477 3.13 15.17 -7.68
C PRO A 477 4.53 15.69 -8.02
N LYS A 478 5.11 16.52 -7.16
CA LYS A 478 6.46 17.08 -7.38
C LYS A 478 7.58 16.03 -7.35
N TYR A 479 7.32 14.86 -6.74
CA TYR A 479 8.21 13.71 -6.74
C TYR A 479 7.75 12.60 -7.72
N GLY A 480 6.73 12.87 -8.53
CA GLY A 480 6.23 11.97 -9.57
C GLY A 480 5.08 11.06 -9.14
N SER A 481 4.45 11.30 -7.98
CA SER A 481 3.31 10.52 -7.49
C SER A 481 3.60 9.01 -7.45
N ILE A 482 4.77 8.64 -6.92
CA ILE A 482 5.27 7.25 -6.92
C ILE A 482 4.28 6.35 -6.17
N PRO A 483 3.69 5.33 -6.83
CA PRO A 483 2.84 4.36 -6.15
C PRO A 483 3.66 3.44 -5.24
N PHE A 484 3.11 3.12 -4.07
CA PHE A 484 3.66 2.12 -3.15
C PHE A 484 2.73 0.90 -3.13
N LEU A 485 3.17 -0.19 -3.74
CA LEU A 485 2.45 -1.45 -3.82
C LEU A 485 2.95 -2.40 -2.73
N ARG A 486 2.05 -2.79 -1.82
CA ARG A 486 2.31 -3.89 -0.91
C ARG A 486 2.23 -5.22 -1.67
N ARG A 487 3.34 -5.94 -1.76
CA ARG A 487 3.41 -7.26 -2.41
C ARG A 487 4.64 -8.03 -1.96
N ARG A 488 4.44 -9.29 -1.57
CA ARG A 488 5.53 -10.26 -1.41
C ARG A 488 5.93 -10.79 -2.80
N VAL A 489 7.23 -10.88 -3.04
CA VAL A 489 7.79 -11.27 -4.33
C VAL A 489 8.64 -12.52 -4.11
N SER A 490 8.22 -13.64 -4.68
CA SER A 490 8.77 -14.97 -4.38
C SER A 490 10.07 -15.29 -5.11
N GLN A 491 10.30 -14.70 -6.29
CA GLN A 491 11.54 -14.79 -7.07
C GLN A 491 11.89 -13.44 -7.72
N LEU A 492 13.15 -13.24 -8.12
CA LEU A 492 13.61 -11.97 -8.71
C LEU A 492 12.82 -11.59 -9.97
N GLN A 493 12.45 -12.58 -10.79
CA GLN A 493 11.69 -12.38 -12.03
C GLN A 493 10.32 -11.75 -11.77
N ASP A 494 9.70 -12.05 -10.63
CA ASP A 494 8.39 -11.50 -10.24
C ASP A 494 8.47 -9.99 -9.94
N ALA A 495 9.68 -9.43 -9.76
CA ALA A 495 9.88 -7.99 -9.60
C ALA A 495 9.66 -7.22 -10.92
N PHE A 496 9.72 -7.91 -12.06
CA PHE A 496 9.29 -7.36 -13.35
C PHE A 496 7.77 -7.46 -13.45
N ILE A 497 7.07 -6.62 -12.67
CA ILE A 497 5.61 -6.74 -12.46
C ILE A 497 4.77 -6.59 -13.72
N SER A 498 5.39 -6.16 -14.83
CA SER A 498 4.73 -5.93 -16.11
C SER A 498 5.72 -6.07 -17.27
N PRO A 499 5.29 -6.47 -18.48
CA PRO A 499 6.13 -6.47 -19.68
C PRO A 499 6.83 -5.14 -20.00
N LYS A 500 6.30 -4.01 -19.51
CA LYS A 500 6.91 -2.67 -19.63
C LYS A 500 7.98 -2.39 -18.58
N THR A 501 8.03 -3.19 -17.51
CA THR A 501 9.13 -3.14 -16.54
C THR A 501 10.39 -3.67 -17.23
N LYS A 502 11.27 -2.74 -17.61
CA LYS A 502 12.57 -3.06 -18.22
C LYS A 502 13.72 -2.94 -17.24
N LEU A 503 13.50 -2.29 -16.10
CA LEU A 503 14.50 -2.00 -15.09
C LEU A 503 13.92 -2.27 -13.70
N VAL A 504 14.65 -2.99 -12.86
CA VAL A 504 14.34 -3.24 -11.45
C VAL A 504 15.52 -2.83 -10.59
N PHE A 505 15.29 -2.00 -9.58
CA PHE A 505 16.25 -1.79 -8.50
C PHE A 505 15.93 -2.75 -7.37
N ASN A 506 16.85 -3.66 -7.07
CA ASN A 506 16.68 -4.75 -6.11
C ASN A 506 17.29 -4.38 -4.74
N CYS A 507 16.46 -3.90 -3.81
CA CYS A 507 16.88 -3.33 -2.52
C CYS A 507 16.43 -4.18 -1.29
N ILE A 508 16.47 -5.50 -1.43
CA ILE A 508 15.75 -6.47 -0.59
C ILE A 508 16.37 -6.85 0.77
N GLY A 509 17.51 -6.26 1.15
CA GLY A 509 18.13 -6.54 2.45
C GLY A 509 18.41 -8.03 2.70
N ASN A 510 17.97 -8.56 3.86
CA ASN A 510 18.22 -9.96 4.26
C ASN A 510 17.54 -10.98 3.34
N SER A 511 16.46 -10.60 2.65
CA SER A 511 15.79 -11.50 1.71
C SER A 511 16.68 -11.87 0.52
N ALA A 512 17.81 -11.19 0.30
CA ALA A 512 18.80 -11.60 -0.70
C ALA A 512 19.35 -13.02 -0.47
N ILE A 513 19.31 -13.51 0.77
CA ILE A 513 19.78 -14.85 1.15
C ILE A 513 18.86 -15.93 0.55
N THR A 514 17.54 -15.72 0.60
CA THR A 514 16.53 -16.75 0.30
C THR A 514 15.75 -16.50 -0.97
N LEU A 515 15.76 -15.28 -1.52
CA LEU A 515 15.01 -14.94 -2.73
C LEU A 515 15.57 -15.68 -3.95
N SER A 516 14.73 -16.53 -4.55
CA SER A 516 15.06 -17.23 -5.79
C SER A 516 15.44 -16.24 -6.91
N GLY A 517 16.48 -16.54 -7.66
CA GLY A 517 17.06 -15.63 -8.66
C GLY A 517 18.03 -14.58 -8.09
N VAL A 518 18.25 -14.54 -6.76
CA VAL A 518 19.35 -13.80 -6.13
C VAL A 518 20.24 -14.75 -5.34
N SER A 519 19.69 -15.42 -4.33
CA SER A 519 20.34 -16.45 -3.50
C SER A 519 21.79 -16.12 -3.12
N ASP A 520 22.03 -14.91 -2.62
CA ASP A 520 23.37 -14.39 -2.32
C ASP A 520 23.89 -14.96 -1.00
N ASN A 521 24.68 -16.03 -1.09
CA ASN A 521 25.25 -16.73 0.06
C ASN A 521 26.28 -15.91 0.87
N LYS A 522 26.70 -14.75 0.36
CA LYS A 522 27.53 -13.80 1.11
C LYS A 522 26.71 -12.97 2.08
N CYS A 523 25.38 -12.92 1.92
CA CYS A 523 24.51 -12.21 2.84
C CYS A 523 24.30 -13.00 4.14
N TYR A 524 24.24 -12.27 5.25
CA TYR A 524 23.93 -12.81 6.57
C TYR A 524 23.32 -11.72 7.44
N PRO A 525 22.42 -12.07 8.38
CA PRO A 525 21.94 -11.10 9.35
C PRO A 525 23.04 -10.79 10.35
N THR A 526 23.10 -9.55 10.82
CA THR A 526 23.80 -9.20 12.05
C THR A 526 22.79 -8.70 13.06
N ARG A 527 22.42 -9.58 14.02
CA ARG A 527 21.44 -9.25 15.06
C ARG A 527 21.97 -8.14 15.96
N GLY A 528 21.11 -7.15 16.21
CA GLY A 528 21.36 -6.06 17.13
C GLY A 528 20.16 -5.82 18.02
N GLN A 529 20.34 -6.02 19.32
CA GLN A 529 19.38 -5.60 20.32
C GLN A 529 19.61 -4.13 20.69
N ILE A 530 18.51 -3.42 20.88
CA ILE A 530 18.45 -2.02 21.32
C ILE A 530 17.44 -1.85 22.45
N LEU A 531 17.61 -0.76 23.20
CA LEU A 531 16.59 -0.22 24.10
C LEU A 531 16.16 1.15 23.56
N LEU A 532 14.86 1.34 23.36
CA LEU A 532 14.28 2.65 23.19
C LEU A 532 13.96 3.19 24.57
N VAL A 533 14.54 4.35 24.90
CA VAL A 533 14.35 5.00 26.19
C VAL A 533 13.86 6.43 26.01
N LYS A 534 13.18 6.97 27.03
CA LYS A 534 12.94 8.40 27.17
C LYS A 534 14.08 8.99 27.97
N ALA A 535 14.86 9.90 27.37
CA ALA A 535 15.95 10.61 28.03
C ALA A 535 16.15 12.01 27.42
N PRO A 536 15.24 12.97 27.72
CA PRO A 536 15.21 14.27 27.02
C PRO A 536 16.47 15.12 27.16
N SER A 537 17.31 14.88 28.17
CA SER A 537 18.58 15.58 28.40
C SER A 537 19.68 15.17 27.42
N VAL A 538 19.58 14.00 26.77
CA VAL A 538 20.56 13.54 25.79
C VAL A 538 20.33 14.23 24.46
N LYS A 539 21.31 15.02 24.01
CA LYS A 539 21.24 15.82 22.77
C LYS A 539 22.34 15.51 21.74
N LYS A 540 23.29 14.65 22.11
CA LYS A 540 24.48 14.32 21.30
C LYS A 540 24.58 12.82 21.14
N ASN A 541 25.24 12.39 20.06
CA ASN A 541 25.56 10.97 19.86
C ASN A 541 26.83 10.65 20.61
N ILE A 542 26.87 9.49 21.27
CA ILE A 542 28.08 8.99 21.91
C ILE A 542 28.21 7.52 21.56
N MET A 543 29.36 7.13 21.02
CA MET A 543 29.63 5.77 20.58
C MET A 543 30.99 5.27 21.07
N ARG A 544 31.07 3.97 21.33
CA ARG A 544 32.30 3.24 21.63
C ARG A 544 32.31 1.93 20.84
N HIS A 545 33.30 1.80 19.98
CA HIS A 545 33.52 0.68 19.08
C HIS A 545 34.57 -0.25 19.68
N GLY A 546 34.14 -1.43 20.11
CA GLY A 546 35.00 -2.49 20.63
C GLY A 546 35.15 -3.64 19.63
N ALA A 547 36.12 -4.52 19.86
CA ALA A 547 36.40 -5.64 18.94
C ALA A 547 35.22 -6.62 18.77
N LYS A 548 34.33 -6.75 19.77
CA LYS A 548 33.21 -7.70 19.78
C LYS A 548 31.88 -7.10 20.23
N TYR A 549 31.82 -5.80 20.46
CA TYR A 549 30.64 -5.12 20.96
C TYR A 549 30.58 -3.69 20.44
N GLU A 550 29.37 -3.15 20.42
CA GLU A 550 29.12 -1.75 20.11
C GLU A 550 28.40 -1.13 21.29
N THR A 551 28.77 0.08 21.68
CA THR A 551 27.99 0.84 22.66
C THR A 551 27.65 2.19 22.05
N TYR A 552 26.37 2.52 21.96
CA TYR A 552 25.92 3.75 21.34
C TYR A 552 24.67 4.31 22.01
N ILE A 553 24.61 5.63 22.00
CA ILE A 553 23.53 6.46 22.54
C ILE A 553 23.17 7.45 21.44
N ILE A 554 21.99 7.31 20.84
CA ILE A 554 21.57 8.06 19.64
C ILE A 554 20.23 8.75 19.93
N PRO A 555 20.19 10.09 20.12
CA PRO A 555 18.95 10.81 20.36
C PRO A 555 18.12 10.96 19.08
N ARG A 556 16.81 10.73 19.12
CA ARG A 556 15.95 10.89 17.93
C ARG A 556 15.50 12.34 17.77
N PRO A 557 15.80 13.02 16.65
CA PRO A 557 15.29 14.36 16.39
C PRO A 557 13.77 14.36 16.20
N LEU A 558 13.13 15.50 16.50
CA LEU A 558 11.68 15.68 16.43
C LEU A 558 10.90 14.52 17.07
N SER A 559 11.36 14.07 18.23
CA SER A 559 10.69 13.09 19.08
C SER A 559 10.38 13.71 20.44
N ASP A 560 9.62 13.01 21.28
CA ASP A 560 9.31 13.40 22.66
C ASP A 560 10.48 13.16 23.64
N GLY A 561 11.72 13.27 23.15
CA GLY A 561 12.94 13.03 23.92
C GLY A 561 13.38 11.56 23.94
N THR A 562 13.02 10.80 22.91
CA THR A 562 13.44 9.39 22.79
C THR A 562 14.88 9.25 22.34
N VAL A 563 15.55 8.22 22.87
CA VAL A 563 16.95 7.90 22.62
C VAL A 563 17.06 6.40 22.38
N ILE A 564 17.89 6.01 21.42
CA ILE A 564 18.25 4.61 21.20
C ILE A 564 19.55 4.31 21.93
N LEU A 565 19.48 3.34 22.84
CA LEU A 565 20.64 2.72 23.47
C LEU A 565 20.91 1.38 22.79
N GLY A 566 22.16 1.13 22.47
CA GLY A 566 22.58 -0.19 21.99
C GLY A 566 24.08 -0.38 22.17
N GLY A 567 24.66 -1.47 21.69
CA GLY A 567 23.96 -2.63 21.16
C GLY A 567 24.90 -3.81 20.95
N PHE A 568 24.46 -4.76 20.13
CA PHE A 568 25.24 -5.94 19.79
C PHE A 568 25.39 -6.08 18.26
N MET A 569 26.45 -6.79 17.87
CA MET A 569 26.79 -7.12 16.49
C MET A 569 26.97 -8.63 16.34
N GLN A 570 25.86 -9.37 16.38
CA GLN A 570 25.87 -10.83 16.39
C GLN A 570 25.67 -11.39 14.99
N ARG A 571 26.78 -11.66 14.32
CA ARG A 571 26.81 -12.24 12.97
C ARG A 571 26.10 -13.59 12.93
N GLY A 572 25.22 -13.78 11.94
CA GLY A 572 24.52 -15.03 11.66
C GLY A 572 23.41 -15.39 12.64
N ASN A 573 23.16 -14.57 13.65
CA ASN A 573 22.07 -14.79 14.60
C ASN A 573 20.75 -14.27 14.01
N TRP A 574 19.74 -15.15 13.95
CA TRP A 574 18.41 -14.89 13.41
C TRP A 574 17.33 -14.71 14.49
N SER A 575 17.67 -14.88 15.78
CA SER A 575 16.68 -14.85 16.85
C SER A 575 15.99 -13.48 16.92
N PRO A 576 14.64 -13.45 16.89
CA PRO A 576 13.86 -12.23 17.08
C PRO A 576 13.73 -11.84 18.56
N ASP A 577 14.12 -12.74 19.47
CA ASP A 577 13.79 -12.64 20.89
C ASP A 577 14.68 -11.63 21.60
N VAL A 578 14.09 -10.83 22.49
CA VAL A 578 14.85 -9.97 23.39
C VAL A 578 15.55 -10.84 24.44
N ASN A 579 16.86 -10.64 24.61
CA ASN A 579 17.63 -11.24 25.69
C ASN A 579 17.74 -10.26 26.88
N PRO A 580 17.21 -10.60 28.07
CA PRO A 580 17.29 -9.74 29.26
C PRO A 580 18.73 -9.38 29.67
N GLU A 581 19.68 -10.32 29.59
CA GLU A 581 21.08 -10.07 29.95
C GLU A 581 21.73 -9.05 29.01
N GLU A 582 21.37 -9.08 27.72
CA GLU A 582 21.82 -8.07 26.76
C GLU A 582 21.23 -6.70 27.06
N SER A 583 19.97 -6.62 27.51
CA SER A 583 19.33 -5.37 27.93
C SER A 583 20.04 -4.77 29.15
N GLU A 584 20.29 -5.58 30.18
CA GLU A 584 21.04 -5.15 31.37
C GLU A 584 22.46 -4.67 31.00
N SER A 585 23.12 -5.41 30.09
CA SER A 585 24.44 -5.03 29.59
C SER A 585 24.42 -3.71 28.82
N ILE A 586 23.40 -3.46 27.98
CA ILE A 586 23.22 -2.19 27.26
C ILE A 586 23.06 -1.04 28.25
N VAL A 587 22.18 -1.17 29.26
CA VAL A 587 21.98 -0.15 30.29
C VAL A 587 23.29 0.15 31.02
N LYS A 588 24.01 -0.89 31.45
CA LYS A 588 25.29 -0.73 32.16
C LYS A 588 26.33 0.00 31.29
N ARG A 589 26.60 -0.48 30.08
CA ARG A 589 27.64 0.09 29.21
C ARG A 589 27.31 1.52 28.78
N THR A 590 26.04 1.82 28.49
CA THR A 590 25.63 3.18 28.12
C THR A 590 25.65 4.13 29.31
N GLY A 591 25.30 3.68 30.52
CA GLY A 591 25.46 4.44 31.75
C GLY A 591 26.92 4.71 32.12
N GLU A 592 27.83 3.76 31.89
CA GLU A 592 29.27 3.97 32.07
C GLU A 592 29.83 4.96 31.02
N LEU A 593 29.35 4.90 29.78
CA LEU A 593 29.79 5.76 28.69
C LEU A 593 29.26 7.20 28.81
N LEU A 594 28.05 7.37 29.34
CA LEU A 594 27.43 8.66 29.63
C LEU A 594 26.80 8.64 31.03
N PRO A 595 27.57 8.92 32.10
CA PRO A 595 27.06 8.88 33.48
C PRO A 595 25.84 9.75 33.73
N SER A 596 25.73 10.89 33.03
CA SER A 596 24.56 11.77 33.12
C SER A 596 23.25 11.12 32.64
N LEU A 597 23.31 10.02 31.89
CA LEU A 597 22.14 9.22 31.52
C LEU A 597 21.42 8.66 32.75
N MET A 598 22.19 8.31 33.79
CA MET A 598 21.69 7.63 35.00
C MET A 598 21.45 8.60 36.17
N LEU A 599 22.07 9.78 36.16
CA LEU A 599 22.06 10.72 37.29
C LEU A 599 20.73 11.47 37.48
N ASP A 600 19.93 11.63 36.43
CA ASP A 600 18.73 12.47 36.47
C ASP A 600 17.45 11.74 36.94
N GLY A 601 17.48 10.41 37.11
CA GLY A 601 16.27 9.61 37.41
C GLY A 601 15.16 9.69 36.34
N LYS A 602 15.46 10.30 35.18
CA LYS A 602 14.54 10.61 34.08
C LYS A 602 14.68 9.67 32.89
N MET A 603 15.57 8.68 32.97
CA MET A 603 15.68 7.66 31.94
C MET A 603 14.60 6.59 32.17
N GLU A 604 13.68 6.47 31.23
CA GLU A 604 12.61 5.47 31.25
C GLU A 604 12.80 4.51 30.07
N ILE A 605 12.85 3.20 30.33
CA ILE A 605 12.88 2.21 29.25
C ILE A 605 11.47 2.06 28.69
N ILE A 606 11.27 2.45 27.43
CA ILE A 606 9.99 2.34 26.74
C ILE A 606 9.82 0.91 26.18
N ARG A 607 10.86 0.39 25.53
CA ARG A 607 10.87 -0.98 24.99
C ARG A 607 12.27 -1.49 24.69
N ALA A 608 12.43 -2.81 24.75
CA ALA A 608 13.53 -3.52 24.13
C ALA A 608 13.11 -4.03 22.74
N ALA A 609 14.03 -4.03 21.77
CA ALA A 609 13.75 -4.51 20.43
C ALA A 609 14.98 -5.13 19.76
N VAL A 610 14.75 -5.98 18.77
CA VAL A 610 15.79 -6.66 18.00
C VAL A 610 15.60 -6.36 16.53
N GLY A 611 16.69 -5.97 15.85
CA GLY A 611 16.74 -5.83 14.40
C GLY A 611 17.84 -6.69 13.79
N LEU A 612 17.60 -7.19 12.58
CA LEU A 612 18.57 -7.95 11.80
C LEU A 612 19.20 -7.07 10.72
N ARG A 613 20.44 -6.62 10.91
CA ARG A 613 21.14 -5.80 9.91
C ARG A 613 21.46 -6.63 8.68
N PRO A 614 21.08 -6.20 7.45
CA PRO A 614 21.30 -6.95 6.22
C PRO A 614 22.75 -6.86 5.77
N SER A 615 23.61 -7.68 6.37
CA SER A 615 25.06 -7.64 6.17
C SER A 615 25.47 -8.54 5.01
N ARG A 616 26.64 -8.29 4.42
CA ARG A 616 27.18 -9.08 3.33
C ARG A 616 28.70 -9.15 3.39
N GLU A 617 29.27 -10.32 3.13
CA GLU A 617 30.71 -10.47 2.99
C GLU A 617 31.24 -9.63 1.82
N GLY A 618 32.27 -8.82 2.08
CA GLY A 618 32.80 -7.89 1.10
C GLY A 618 31.99 -6.60 0.92
N GLY A 619 30.99 -6.35 1.77
CA GLY A 619 30.19 -5.12 1.75
C GLY A 619 28.97 -5.18 0.82
N ALA A 620 28.30 -4.03 0.69
CA ALA A 620 27.08 -3.89 -0.10
C ALA A 620 27.31 -4.28 -1.58
N ARG A 621 26.34 -4.96 -2.18
CA ARG A 621 26.32 -5.29 -3.61
C ARG A 621 25.60 -4.16 -4.35
N VAL A 622 26.37 -3.34 -5.07
CA VAL A 622 25.87 -2.31 -6.00
C VAL A 622 26.39 -2.62 -7.39
N GLU A 623 25.59 -3.33 -8.17
CA GLU A 623 26.00 -3.75 -9.52
C GLU A 623 24.79 -4.02 -10.42
N GLN A 624 25.05 -3.98 -11.71
CA GLN A 624 24.05 -4.25 -12.74
C GLN A 624 24.13 -5.72 -13.18
N GLU A 625 22.96 -6.35 -13.30
CA GLU A 625 22.77 -7.70 -13.84
C GLU A 625 21.75 -7.66 -14.99
N ARG A 626 22.10 -8.24 -16.14
CA ARG A 626 21.20 -8.31 -17.30
C ARG A 626 20.46 -9.64 -17.28
N ILE A 627 19.14 -9.60 -17.12
CA ILE A 627 18.28 -10.79 -17.04
C ILE A 627 17.87 -11.27 -18.44
N SER A 628 17.65 -10.35 -19.36
CA SER A 628 17.35 -10.61 -20.78
C SER A 628 17.85 -9.44 -21.64
N PRO A 629 17.82 -9.52 -22.98
CA PRO A 629 18.21 -8.38 -23.84
C PRO A 629 17.50 -7.07 -23.48
N ASP A 630 16.26 -7.15 -23.01
CA ASP A 630 15.40 -6.01 -22.68
C ASP A 630 15.18 -5.78 -21.17
N ARG A 631 15.70 -6.64 -20.28
CA ARG A 631 15.49 -6.52 -18.82
C ARG A 631 16.77 -6.42 -18.03
N LEU A 632 16.80 -5.42 -17.16
CA LEU A 632 17.93 -5.10 -16.31
C LEU A 632 17.53 -5.10 -14.84
N VAL A 633 18.40 -5.64 -14.01
CA VAL A 633 18.36 -5.51 -12.55
C VAL A 633 19.58 -4.71 -12.11
N VAL A 634 19.38 -3.75 -11.20
CA VAL A 634 20.47 -3.15 -10.43
C VAL A 634 20.30 -3.60 -8.99
N HIS A 635 21.26 -4.39 -8.51
CA HIS A 635 21.31 -4.80 -7.11
C HIS A 635 21.79 -3.63 -6.26
N ASN A 636 21.13 -3.40 -5.12
CA ASN A 636 21.55 -2.44 -4.11
C ASN A 636 21.12 -2.93 -2.72
N TYR A 637 21.87 -3.89 -2.15
CA TYR A 637 21.58 -4.47 -0.84
C TYR A 637 22.86 -4.89 -0.11
N GLY A 638 22.75 -5.33 1.14
CA GLY A 638 23.92 -5.78 1.91
C GLY A 638 24.63 -4.66 2.67
N ALA A 639 23.95 -3.54 2.94
CA ALA A 639 24.50 -2.36 3.62
C ALA A 639 24.80 -2.56 5.12
N GLY A 640 24.47 -3.72 5.71
CA GLY A 640 24.73 -4.02 7.11
C GLY A 640 24.14 -2.95 8.04
N GLY A 641 24.98 -2.39 8.92
CA GLY A 641 24.59 -1.32 9.84
C GLY A 641 24.58 0.09 9.26
N THR A 642 24.98 0.27 8.00
CA THR A 642 25.25 1.61 7.43
C THR A 642 24.16 2.08 6.45
N GLY A 643 23.04 1.36 6.35
CA GLY A 643 21.99 1.65 5.36
C GLY A 643 21.44 3.08 5.36
N PHE A 644 21.35 3.74 6.52
CA PHE A 644 20.95 5.17 6.59
C PHE A 644 22.09 6.13 6.27
N GLN A 645 23.32 5.84 6.70
CA GLN A 645 24.45 6.76 6.51
C GLN A 645 25.01 6.73 5.08
N ALA A 646 25.05 5.55 4.47
CA ALA A 646 25.57 5.30 3.13
C ALA A 646 24.44 5.26 2.08
N GLY A 647 23.17 5.19 2.49
CA GLY A 647 22.00 4.95 1.63
C GLY A 647 21.91 5.87 0.42
N MET A 648 22.02 7.19 0.63
CA MET A 648 22.03 8.16 -0.47
C MET A 648 23.25 8.01 -1.40
N GLY A 649 24.41 7.63 -0.86
CA GLY A 649 25.60 7.35 -1.68
C GLY A 649 25.45 6.07 -2.51
N LEU A 650 24.89 5.02 -1.92
CA LEU A 650 24.54 3.77 -2.60
C LEU A 650 23.51 4.01 -3.72
N ALA A 651 22.51 4.88 -3.45
CA ALA A 651 21.47 5.22 -4.41
C ALA A 651 22.03 5.95 -5.63
N VAL A 652 22.93 6.91 -5.45
CA VAL A 652 23.61 7.60 -6.57
C VAL A 652 24.30 6.60 -7.49
N ASP A 653 25.16 5.73 -6.94
CA ASP A 653 25.89 4.74 -7.74
C ASP A 653 24.92 3.74 -8.42
N ALA A 654 23.89 3.28 -7.72
CA ALA A 654 22.90 2.39 -8.30
C ALA A 654 22.18 3.03 -9.49
N VAL A 655 21.75 4.28 -9.36
CA VAL A 655 21.05 5.01 -10.42
C VAL A 655 22.00 5.33 -11.59
N ASP A 656 23.27 5.63 -11.31
CA ASP A 656 24.30 5.86 -12.33
C ASP A 656 24.56 4.59 -13.17
N LEU A 657 24.57 3.40 -12.56
CA LEU A 657 24.68 2.14 -13.29
C LEU A 657 23.54 1.96 -14.30
N ALA A 658 22.33 2.45 -13.99
CA ALA A 658 21.18 2.37 -14.88
C ALA A 658 21.10 3.52 -15.90
N ALA A 659 22.02 4.48 -15.92
CA ALA A 659 21.88 5.75 -16.65
C ALA A 659 21.55 5.58 -18.14
N GLU A 660 22.22 4.64 -18.83
CA GLU A 660 21.96 4.39 -20.27
C GLU A 660 20.55 3.82 -20.51
N HIS A 661 20.05 2.96 -19.63
CA HIS A 661 18.67 2.46 -19.74
C HIS A 661 17.66 3.57 -19.40
N LEU A 662 17.99 4.43 -18.43
CA LEU A 662 17.14 5.55 -18.01
C LEU A 662 16.97 6.61 -19.10
N LYS A 663 18.00 6.88 -19.92
CA LYS A 663 17.90 7.78 -21.09
C LYS A 663 16.84 7.34 -22.12
N GLY A 664 16.57 6.04 -22.23
CA GLY A 664 15.53 5.52 -23.12
C GLY A 664 14.10 5.94 -22.71
N PHE A 665 13.87 6.19 -21.41
CA PHE A 665 12.55 6.59 -20.91
C PHE A 665 12.21 8.06 -21.20
N THR A 666 13.22 8.94 -21.32
CA THR A 666 13.02 10.36 -21.66
C THR A 666 12.80 10.59 -23.16
N GLN A 667 13.36 9.75 -24.04
CA GLN A 667 13.12 9.86 -25.50
C GLN A 667 11.71 9.42 -25.92
N MET A 668 11.08 8.47 -25.22
CA MET A 668 9.68 8.08 -25.48
C MET A 668 8.63 9.08 -24.98
N ALA A 669 9.03 10.12 -24.25
CA ALA A 669 8.13 11.17 -23.75
C ALA A 669 8.09 12.42 -24.65
N LEU A 670 8.95 12.48 -25.66
CA LEU A 670 9.06 13.56 -26.65
C LEU A 670 8.57 13.15 -28.05
N LEU A 671 8.11 11.91 -28.19
CA LEU A 671 7.41 11.33 -29.34
C LEU A 671 6.01 10.95 -28.88
#